data_AF-I3MHL5-F1
#
_entry.id   AF-I3MHL5-F1
#
_cell.length_a   1.000
_cell.length_b   1.000
_cell.length_c   1.000
_cell.angle_alpha   90.00
_cell.angle_beta   90.00
_cell.angle_gamma   90.00
#
_symmetry.space_group_name_H-M   'P 1'
#
loop_
_entity.id
_entity.type
_entity.pdbx_description
1 polymer ?
#
loop_
_entity_poly.entity_id
_entity_poly.type
_entity_poly.pdbx_seq_one_letter_code
_entity_poly.pdbx_strand_id
1 'polypeptide(L)'
;MDLRTMTQSLVTLAEDNMAFFSSQGPGETARRLSNVFAGVREQALGLEPALGSLLSVAHLFDLDPETPANGYRSLVHTARCCLAHLLHKSRYVASNRRSIFFRTSHNLAELEAYLAALTQLRALAYYAQRLLATNRPGGLFFEGDEGLTADFLREYVTLHKGCFYGRCLGFQFTPSIRPFLQTISIGLVSFGEHYKRNESGLGVTASSLFTSGRFAIDPELRGAEFERITQNLDVHFWKAFWNITEIEVLSSLANMASATVRVSRLISLPPEAFEMPLTSDPKLTVTISPPLAHTGPGPVLIRLISYDLREGQDSEELNSMVKSEGPRILELRPRPQQTSRSRSLVVHFHGGGFVAQTSKSHEPYLKSWAQELGAPIISIDYSLAPEAPFPRALEECFFAYCWAVKHCALLGSTGERICLAGDSAGGNLCFTVALRAAAYGVRVPDGIMAAYPATMLQSAASPSRLLSLMDPLLPLSVLSKCVSAYAGAETEEHPNSDEKALGMMGLVRRDTSLLLRDLRLGASSWLNSFLEFSGQKSQKTSAPTVESMRRSVSEAALAQPEGPVGTDSLKILTLKDLNLKSSSETSETPEMSLSVETLGPSTPSDVNFFLRPEDAREEAEAKEGLSANDGSSRVSNAFPEGFHPRRTSQGATQMPLYSSPIVKNPFMSPLLAPDNMLKTLPPVHIVACALDPMLDDSVMFARRLRALGQPVTLRVVEDLPHGFLSLASLCRETRQAAELCVERIRLILTPPAAAAAAAPPPL
;
A
#
# COMPACT_ATOMS: atom_id res chain seq x y z
N MET A 1 12.43 -1.85 29.31
CA MET A 1 13.86 -2.24 29.50
C MET A 1 14.68 -1.42 28.52
N ASP A 2 15.72 -0.74 29.01
CA ASP A 2 16.66 -0.02 28.13
C ASP A 2 17.40 -0.98 27.19
N LEU A 3 17.81 -0.50 26.02
CA LEU A 3 18.42 -1.31 24.95
C LEU A 3 19.64 -2.08 25.47
N ARG A 4 20.55 -1.40 26.18
CA ARG A 4 21.78 -2.02 26.70
C ARG A 4 21.47 -3.14 27.69
N THR A 5 20.56 -2.90 28.64
CA THR A 5 20.13 -3.92 29.63
C THR A 5 19.47 -5.12 28.96
N MET A 6 18.68 -4.89 27.90
CA MET A 6 18.04 -5.94 27.13
C MET A 6 19.07 -6.82 26.41
N THR A 7 20.05 -6.21 25.75
CA THR A 7 21.15 -6.91 25.09
C THR A 7 21.98 -7.71 26.08
N GLN A 8 22.38 -7.13 27.21
CA GLN A 8 23.16 -7.84 28.25
C GLN A 8 22.40 -9.05 28.81
N SER A 9 21.10 -8.89 29.07
CA SER A 9 20.25 -9.99 29.54
C SER A 9 20.14 -11.11 28.51
N LEU A 10 19.97 -10.76 27.23
CA LEU A 10 19.89 -11.72 26.13
C LEU A 10 21.20 -12.48 25.96
N VAL A 11 22.33 -11.77 25.98
CA VAL A 11 23.68 -12.36 25.88
C VAL A 11 23.93 -13.34 27.01
N THR A 12 23.64 -12.95 28.26
CA THR A 12 23.82 -13.83 29.43
C THR A 12 23.01 -15.13 29.31
N LEU A 13 21.74 -15.01 28.88
CA LEU A 13 20.88 -16.18 28.68
C LEU A 13 21.30 -17.03 27.48
N ALA A 14 21.82 -16.41 26.42
CA ALA A 14 22.36 -17.13 25.28
C ALA A 14 23.61 -17.93 25.68
N GLU A 15 24.51 -17.36 26.47
CA GLU A 15 25.70 -18.04 26.98
C GLU A 15 25.35 -19.22 27.89
N ASP A 16 24.40 -19.05 28.81
CA ASP A 16 23.92 -20.13 29.67
C ASP A 16 23.26 -21.28 28.87
N ASN A 17 22.40 -20.95 27.90
CA ASN A 17 21.80 -21.97 27.03
C ASN A 17 22.84 -22.66 26.14
N MET A 18 23.79 -21.91 25.58
CA MET A 18 24.89 -22.47 24.79
C MET A 18 25.74 -23.45 25.61
N ALA A 19 26.09 -23.09 26.85
CA ALA A 19 26.83 -23.97 27.75
C ALA A 19 26.05 -25.27 28.05
N PHE A 20 24.74 -25.15 28.33
CA PHE A 20 23.89 -26.32 28.58
C PHE A 20 23.80 -27.27 27.39
N PHE A 21 23.57 -26.77 26.17
CA PHE A 21 23.41 -27.66 25.01
C PHE A 21 24.74 -28.22 24.51
N SER A 22 25.85 -27.49 24.68
CA SER A 22 27.19 -28.01 24.38
C SER A 22 27.59 -29.18 25.29
N SER A 23 27.05 -29.25 26.51
CA SER A 23 27.36 -30.35 27.46
C SER A 23 26.53 -31.63 27.23
N GLN A 24 25.55 -31.64 26.33
CA GLN A 24 24.63 -32.78 26.10
C GLN A 24 25.18 -33.85 25.11
N GLY A 25 26.41 -33.70 24.61
CA GLY A 25 27.03 -34.65 23.67
C GLY A 25 26.75 -34.38 22.19
N PRO A 26 27.12 -35.28 21.25
CA PRO A 26 27.23 -34.98 19.81
C PRO A 26 25.89 -34.92 19.04
N GLY A 27 24.75 -34.83 19.73
CA GLY A 27 23.42 -34.78 19.11
C GLY A 27 23.24 -33.58 18.18
N GLU A 28 22.73 -33.82 16.97
CA GLU A 28 22.55 -32.78 15.94
C GLU A 28 21.71 -31.60 16.45
N THR A 29 20.61 -31.88 17.14
CA THR A 29 19.72 -30.84 17.68
C THR A 29 20.39 -30.00 18.77
N ALA A 30 21.18 -30.61 19.65
CA ALA A 30 21.93 -29.91 20.69
C ALA A 30 23.00 -29.00 20.07
N ARG A 31 23.69 -29.48 19.03
CA ARG A 31 24.66 -28.69 18.25
C ARG A 31 23.99 -27.49 17.58
N ARG A 32 22.84 -27.69 16.92
CA ARG A 32 22.08 -26.60 16.28
C ARG A 32 21.60 -25.57 17.30
N LEU A 33 21.08 -25.99 18.45
CA LEU A 33 20.70 -25.07 19.53
C LEU A 33 21.90 -24.27 20.05
N SER A 34 23.04 -24.92 20.29
CA SER A 34 24.27 -24.25 20.70
C SER A 34 24.71 -23.21 19.66
N ASN A 35 24.73 -23.56 18.38
CA ASN A 35 25.06 -22.65 17.27
C ASN A 35 24.10 -21.46 17.18
N VAL A 36 22.80 -21.69 17.39
CA VAL A 36 21.79 -20.64 17.33
C VAL A 36 21.96 -19.65 18.48
N PHE A 37 22.22 -20.12 19.71
CA PHE A 37 22.51 -19.21 20.82
C PHE A 37 23.84 -18.47 20.64
N ALA A 38 24.87 -19.11 20.08
CA ALA A 38 26.10 -18.44 19.70
C ALA A 38 25.84 -17.31 18.68
N GLY A 39 25.03 -17.58 17.66
CA GLY A 39 24.61 -16.58 16.68
C GLY A 39 23.78 -15.45 17.31
N VAL A 40 22.83 -15.76 18.20
CA VAL A 40 22.02 -14.75 18.91
C VAL A 40 22.91 -13.82 19.71
N ARG A 41 23.90 -14.36 20.44
CA ARG A 41 24.89 -13.57 21.17
C ARG A 41 25.68 -12.65 20.24
N GLU A 42 26.23 -13.19 19.17
CA GLU A 42 27.04 -12.43 18.21
C GLU A 42 26.24 -11.29 17.57
N GLN A 43 25.05 -11.59 17.06
CA GLN A 43 24.22 -10.59 16.39
C GLN A 43 23.71 -9.52 17.38
N ALA A 44 23.35 -9.89 18.61
CA ALA A 44 22.92 -8.94 19.63
C ALA A 44 24.04 -7.95 20.02
N LEU A 45 25.26 -8.44 20.23
CA LEU A 45 26.43 -7.61 20.54
C LEU A 45 26.82 -6.70 19.37
N GLY A 46 26.76 -7.21 18.14
CA GLY A 46 27.08 -6.41 16.95
C GLY A 46 26.03 -5.37 16.58
N LEU A 47 24.77 -5.58 16.98
CA LEU A 47 23.65 -4.71 16.67
C LEU A 47 23.49 -3.56 17.68
N GLU A 48 23.76 -3.79 18.97
CA GLU A 48 23.52 -2.79 20.03
C GLU A 48 24.22 -1.43 19.78
N PRO A 49 25.51 -1.37 19.40
CA PRO A 49 26.18 -0.10 19.16
C PRO A 49 25.57 0.67 17.98
N ALA A 50 25.17 -0.04 16.92
CA ALA A 50 24.54 0.56 15.75
C ALA A 50 23.18 1.17 16.13
N LEU A 51 22.35 0.42 16.84
CA LEU A 51 21.05 0.94 17.30
C LEU A 51 21.19 2.10 18.30
N GLY A 52 22.16 2.03 19.21
CA GLY A 52 22.45 3.11 20.15
C GLY A 52 22.88 4.40 19.44
N SER A 53 23.72 4.27 18.41
CA SER A 53 24.13 5.40 17.56
C SER A 53 22.98 6.00 16.76
N LEU A 54 22.06 5.19 16.23
CA LEU A 54 20.89 5.71 15.51
C LEU A 54 19.94 6.43 16.48
N LEU A 55 19.70 5.84 17.65
CA LEU A 55 18.78 6.40 18.64
C LEU A 55 19.30 7.72 19.23
N SER A 56 20.62 7.87 19.41
CA SER A 56 21.20 9.09 19.98
C SER A 56 20.99 10.32 19.11
N VAL A 57 20.88 10.16 17.79
CA VAL A 57 20.69 11.26 16.83
C VAL A 57 19.29 11.33 16.23
N ALA A 58 18.44 10.32 16.45
CA ALA A 58 17.11 10.24 15.84
C ALA A 58 16.24 11.48 16.10
N HIS A 59 16.41 12.14 17.25
CA HIS A 59 15.68 13.36 17.61
C HIS A 59 15.94 14.55 16.66
N LEU A 60 17.09 14.57 15.97
CA LEU A 60 17.43 15.60 14.97
C LEU A 60 16.60 15.45 13.67
N PHE A 61 15.97 14.30 13.48
CA PHE A 61 15.17 13.96 12.31
C PHE A 61 13.67 13.95 12.59
N ASP A 62 13.25 14.20 13.83
CA ASP A 62 11.84 14.34 14.20
C ASP A 62 11.25 15.64 13.66
N LEU A 63 9.93 15.64 13.42
CA LEU A 63 9.25 16.86 12.99
C LEU A 63 9.34 17.96 14.07
N ASP A 64 9.17 17.56 15.33
CA ASP A 64 9.29 18.37 16.54
C ASP A 64 9.37 17.44 17.78
N PRO A 65 9.69 17.97 18.98
CA PRO A 65 9.76 17.16 20.19
C PRO A 65 8.44 16.47 20.60
N GLU A 66 7.28 16.98 20.15
CA GLU A 66 5.96 16.40 20.45
C GLU A 66 5.59 15.27 19.47
N THR A 67 6.28 15.20 18.33
CA THR A 67 6.06 14.23 17.25
C THR A 67 7.37 13.46 16.97
N PRO A 68 7.81 12.58 17.90
CA PRO A 68 9.09 11.88 17.80
C PRO A 68 9.02 10.70 16.82
N ALA A 69 8.89 11.00 15.53
CA ALA A 69 8.68 10.02 14.47
C ALA A 69 9.60 10.24 13.27
N ASN A 70 10.34 9.19 12.92
CA ASN A 70 11.12 9.04 11.68
C ASN A 70 11.58 7.58 11.53
N GLY A 71 12.05 7.22 10.34
CA GLY A 71 12.43 5.85 10.02
C GLY A 71 13.60 5.28 10.82
N TYR A 72 14.51 6.09 11.38
CA TYR A 72 15.54 5.57 12.30
C TYR A 72 14.90 5.04 13.58
N ARG A 73 13.92 5.77 14.13
CA ARG A 73 13.16 5.30 15.31
C ARG A 73 12.39 4.03 14.99
N SER A 74 11.77 3.96 13.81
CA SER A 74 11.03 2.79 13.36
C SER A 74 11.91 1.54 13.21
N LEU A 75 13.10 1.70 12.65
CA LEU A 75 14.08 0.62 12.51
C LEU A 75 14.59 0.16 13.89
N VAL A 76 14.91 1.10 14.79
CA VAL A 76 15.31 0.79 16.17
C VAL A 76 14.19 0.08 16.92
N HIS A 77 12.95 0.55 16.83
CA HIS A 77 11.79 -0.10 17.42
C HIS A 77 11.64 -1.54 16.91
N THR A 78 11.70 -1.73 15.60
CA THR A 78 11.58 -3.04 14.97
C THR A 78 12.67 -4.00 15.44
N ALA A 79 13.93 -3.54 15.49
CA ALA A 79 15.03 -4.34 16.01
C ALA A 79 14.85 -4.69 17.50
N ARG A 80 14.33 -3.75 18.31
CA ARG A 80 14.02 -3.98 19.72
C ARG A 80 12.93 -5.03 19.90
N CYS A 81 11.89 -5.05 19.06
CA CYS A 81 10.85 -6.08 19.09
C CYS A 81 11.43 -7.48 18.82
N CYS A 82 12.39 -7.59 17.90
CA CYS A 82 13.08 -8.85 17.59
C CYS A 82 13.94 -9.32 18.78
N LEU A 83 14.75 -8.41 19.35
CA LEU A 83 15.56 -8.68 20.54
C LEU A 83 14.69 -9.08 21.75
N ALA A 84 13.55 -8.41 21.94
CA ALA A 84 12.62 -8.72 23.02
C ALA A 84 12.00 -10.12 22.87
N HIS A 85 11.64 -10.52 21.64
CA HIS A 85 11.17 -11.87 21.35
C HIS A 85 12.24 -12.93 21.64
N LEU A 86 13.46 -12.72 21.15
CA LEU A 86 14.59 -13.61 21.41
C LEU A 86 14.93 -13.70 22.90
N LEU A 87 14.82 -12.61 23.64
CA LEU A 87 15.00 -12.59 25.09
C LEU A 87 13.93 -13.42 25.80
N HIS A 88 12.66 -13.21 25.45
CA HIS A 88 11.56 -14.02 25.99
C HIS A 88 11.76 -15.51 25.69
N LYS A 89 12.10 -15.84 24.44
CA LYS A 89 12.34 -17.22 24.01
C LYS A 89 13.54 -17.86 24.70
N SER A 90 14.64 -17.12 24.87
CA SER A 90 15.84 -17.59 25.58
C SER A 90 15.55 -17.88 27.06
N ARG A 91 14.72 -17.05 27.71
CA ARG A 91 14.22 -17.32 29.07
C ARG A 91 13.36 -18.57 29.12
N TYR A 92 12.42 -18.71 28.18
CA TYR A 92 11.57 -19.90 28.10
C TYR A 92 12.42 -21.18 27.95
N VAL A 93 13.42 -21.18 27.06
CA VAL A 93 14.33 -22.32 26.89
C VAL A 93 15.12 -22.57 28.16
N ALA A 94 15.71 -21.55 28.79
CA ALA A 94 16.46 -21.72 30.03
C ALA A 94 15.63 -22.40 31.14
N SER A 95 14.36 -21.99 31.29
CA SER A 95 13.44 -22.54 32.29
C SER A 95 12.90 -23.94 31.95
N ASN A 96 12.78 -24.29 30.66
CA ASN A 96 12.07 -25.50 30.23
C ASN A 96 12.98 -26.56 29.59
N ARG A 97 14.24 -26.28 29.27
CA ARG A 97 15.16 -27.18 28.54
C ARG A 97 15.41 -28.55 29.19
N ARG A 98 15.05 -28.73 30.47
CA ARG A 98 15.14 -30.01 31.21
C ARG A 98 13.80 -30.75 31.29
N SER A 99 12.71 -30.15 30.82
CA SER A 99 11.36 -30.72 30.87
C SER A 99 11.17 -31.75 29.77
N ILE A 100 10.49 -32.86 30.09
CA ILE A 100 10.09 -33.88 29.10
C ILE A 100 9.08 -33.35 28.06
N PHE A 101 8.36 -32.28 28.38
CA PHE A 101 7.41 -31.64 27.47
C PHE A 101 8.05 -30.53 26.62
N PHE A 102 9.36 -30.32 26.74
CA PHE A 102 10.08 -29.33 25.95
C PHE A 102 10.10 -29.75 24.48
N ARG A 103 9.37 -29.00 23.64
CA ARG A 103 9.32 -29.23 22.20
C ARG A 103 10.59 -28.70 21.53
N THR A 104 11.68 -29.45 21.59
CA THR A 104 13.01 -29.03 21.13
C THR A 104 12.99 -28.53 19.69
N SER A 105 12.43 -29.30 18.75
CA SER A 105 12.39 -28.95 17.32
C SER A 105 11.62 -27.66 17.05
N HIS A 106 10.50 -27.44 17.75
CA HIS A 106 9.69 -26.23 17.61
C HIS A 106 10.43 -24.98 18.10
N ASN A 107 11.06 -25.07 19.29
CA ASN A 107 11.82 -23.96 19.86
C ASN A 107 13.07 -23.65 19.03
N LEU A 108 13.76 -24.68 18.52
CA LEU A 108 14.91 -24.50 17.64
C LEU A 108 14.51 -23.77 16.35
N ALA A 109 13.45 -24.21 15.66
CA ALA A 109 12.99 -23.58 14.43
C ALA A 109 12.60 -22.10 14.64
N GLU A 110 11.96 -21.77 15.76
CA GLU A 110 11.62 -20.39 16.08
C GLU A 110 12.84 -19.52 16.39
N LEU A 111 13.83 -20.06 17.13
CA LEU A 111 15.08 -19.35 17.40
C LEU A 111 15.90 -19.15 16.11
N GLU A 112 15.95 -20.14 15.21
CA GLU A 112 16.62 -20.03 13.91
C GLU A 112 15.97 -18.95 13.03
N ALA A 113 14.64 -18.90 12.98
CA ALA A 113 13.90 -17.89 12.22
C ALA A 113 14.17 -16.47 12.75
N TYR A 114 14.10 -16.27 14.06
CA TYR A 114 14.38 -14.96 14.66
C TYR A 114 15.86 -14.57 14.62
N LEU A 115 16.79 -15.53 14.66
CA LEU A 115 18.21 -15.27 14.40
C LEU A 115 18.44 -14.78 12.98
N ALA A 116 17.77 -15.39 11.98
CA ALA A 116 17.84 -14.93 10.60
C ALA A 116 17.29 -13.50 10.45
N ALA A 117 16.16 -13.20 11.08
CA ALA A 117 15.58 -11.86 11.12
C ALA A 117 16.52 -10.84 11.80
N LEU A 118 17.10 -11.18 12.94
CA LEU A 118 18.05 -10.32 13.67
C LEU A 118 19.31 -10.02 12.84
N THR A 119 19.81 -11.01 12.10
CA THR A 119 20.95 -10.85 11.19
C THR A 119 20.63 -9.83 10.09
N GLN A 120 19.43 -9.89 9.51
CA GLN A 120 19.00 -8.93 8.49
C GLN A 120 18.74 -7.55 9.09
N LEU A 121 18.17 -7.45 10.29
CA LEU A 121 17.99 -6.18 11.00
C LEU A 121 19.33 -5.49 11.28
N ARG A 122 20.39 -6.26 11.56
CA ARG A 122 21.76 -5.74 11.68
C ARG A 122 22.29 -5.20 10.35
N ALA A 123 22.03 -5.89 9.25
CA ALA A 123 22.37 -5.35 7.93
C ALA A 123 21.65 -4.01 7.68
N LEU A 124 20.34 -3.95 7.95
CA LEU A 124 19.55 -2.73 7.81
C LEU A 124 20.04 -1.58 8.71
N ALA A 125 20.46 -1.88 9.95
CA ALA A 125 21.04 -0.88 10.85
C ALA A 125 22.34 -0.28 10.27
N TYR A 126 23.18 -1.09 9.62
CA TYR A 126 24.38 -0.59 8.94
C TYR A 126 24.04 0.26 7.70
N TYR A 127 23.01 -0.13 6.92
CA TYR A 127 22.51 0.72 5.85
C TYR A 127 21.98 2.05 6.38
N ALA A 128 21.23 2.05 7.48
CA ALA A 128 20.76 3.27 8.11
C ALA A 128 21.92 4.15 8.61
N GLN A 129 22.99 3.57 9.17
CA GLN A 129 24.19 4.35 9.54
C GLN A 129 24.89 4.96 8.32
N ARG A 130 24.91 4.27 7.17
CA ARG A 130 25.44 4.82 5.91
C ARG A 130 24.60 6.01 5.42
N LEU A 131 23.27 5.91 5.50
CA LEU A 131 22.37 7.02 5.19
C LEU A 131 22.65 8.21 6.13
N LEU A 132 22.78 7.95 7.43
CA LEU A 132 23.05 8.97 8.44
C LEU A 132 24.38 9.70 8.19
N ALA A 133 25.44 8.98 7.79
CA ALA A 133 26.74 9.56 7.53
C ALA A 133 26.77 10.44 6.25
N THR A 134 25.83 10.22 5.34
CA THR A 134 25.78 10.93 4.05
C THR A 134 24.79 12.10 4.06
N ASN A 135 23.70 11.98 4.83
CA ASN A 135 22.64 12.97 4.84
C ASN A 135 22.99 14.18 5.72
N ARG A 136 22.50 15.35 5.31
CA ARG A 136 22.50 16.54 6.16
C ARG A 136 21.62 16.31 7.41
N PRO A 137 21.93 16.94 8.55
CA PRO A 137 21.04 16.93 9.71
C PRO A 137 19.61 17.37 9.33
N GLY A 138 18.62 16.56 9.70
CA GLY A 138 17.22 16.80 9.33
C GLY A 138 16.82 16.36 7.91
N GLY A 139 17.74 15.87 7.09
CA GLY A 139 17.44 15.24 5.80
C GLY A 139 17.20 13.74 5.95
N LEU A 140 15.99 13.27 5.63
CA LEU A 140 15.65 11.82 5.69
C LEU A 140 15.88 11.08 4.37
N PHE A 141 15.92 11.80 3.25
CA PHE A 141 16.24 11.23 1.94
C PHE A 141 17.73 11.30 1.66
N PHE A 142 18.23 10.28 0.98
CA PHE A 142 19.63 10.23 0.58
C PHE A 142 19.97 11.34 -0.43
N GLU A 143 20.89 12.24 -0.06
CA GLU A 143 21.36 13.37 -0.89
C GLU A 143 22.64 13.04 -1.70
N GLY A 144 22.82 11.79 -2.11
CA GLY A 144 23.96 11.40 -2.97
C GLY A 144 23.68 11.59 -4.46
N ASP A 145 24.73 11.55 -5.28
CA ASP A 145 24.62 11.43 -6.74
C ASP A 145 23.65 10.29 -7.11
N GLU A 146 22.86 10.45 -8.17
CA GLU A 146 21.85 9.47 -8.61
C GLU A 146 22.47 8.06 -8.76
N GLY A 147 23.74 7.99 -9.18
CA GLY A 147 24.51 6.74 -9.25
C GLY A 147 24.70 6.04 -7.90
N LEU A 148 25.02 6.78 -6.83
CA LEU A 148 25.21 6.22 -5.48
C LEU A 148 23.91 5.73 -4.87
N THR A 149 22.81 6.44 -5.12
CA THR A 149 21.45 6.02 -4.71
C THR A 149 21.07 4.71 -5.40
N ALA A 150 21.33 4.61 -6.71
CA ALA A 150 21.06 3.41 -7.48
C ALA A 150 21.89 2.21 -7.01
N ASP A 151 23.18 2.42 -6.70
CA ASP A 151 24.05 1.37 -6.18
C ASP A 151 23.59 0.88 -4.80
N PHE A 152 23.21 1.79 -3.91
CA PHE A 152 22.65 1.45 -2.61
C PHE A 152 21.39 0.59 -2.75
N LEU A 153 20.46 1.00 -3.60
CA LEU A 153 19.22 0.28 -3.83
C LEU A 153 19.46 -1.08 -4.50
N ARG A 154 20.41 -1.16 -5.44
CA ARG A 154 20.83 -2.42 -6.07
C ARG A 154 21.42 -3.39 -5.04
N GLU A 155 22.17 -2.88 -4.06
CA GLU A 155 22.67 -3.69 -2.96
C GLU A 155 21.52 -4.14 -2.04
N TYR A 156 20.62 -3.24 -1.69
CA TYR A 156 19.48 -3.50 -0.81
C TYR A 156 18.54 -4.59 -1.34
N VAL A 157 18.21 -4.58 -2.65
CA VAL A 157 17.28 -5.57 -3.23
C VAL A 157 17.80 -7.01 -3.19
N THR A 158 19.12 -7.20 -3.00
CA THR A 158 19.74 -8.52 -2.89
C THR A 158 19.68 -9.11 -1.48
N LEU A 159 19.22 -8.36 -0.47
CA LEU A 159 19.09 -8.85 0.89
C LEU A 159 18.03 -9.96 0.98
N HIS A 160 18.33 -11.00 1.77
CA HIS A 160 17.38 -12.06 2.06
C HIS A 160 16.21 -11.51 2.88
N LYS A 161 14.98 -11.72 2.39
CA LYS A 161 13.76 -11.16 2.98
C LYS A 161 12.75 -12.21 3.43
N GLY A 162 12.84 -13.46 2.95
CA GLY A 162 11.95 -14.55 3.33
C GLY A 162 11.86 -14.82 4.84
N CYS A 163 12.90 -14.50 5.60
CA CYS A 163 12.91 -14.65 7.07
C CYS A 163 11.86 -13.80 7.78
N PHE A 164 11.38 -12.71 7.17
CA PHE A 164 10.35 -11.85 7.75
C PHE A 164 8.93 -12.34 7.45
N TYR A 165 8.72 -13.12 6.38
CA TYR A 165 7.39 -13.53 5.93
C TYR A 165 6.97 -14.94 6.40
N GLY A 166 7.88 -15.65 7.07
CA GLY A 166 7.61 -16.92 7.71
C GLY A 166 7.13 -16.79 9.16
N ARG A 167 7.85 -17.38 10.11
CA ARG A 167 7.52 -17.31 11.56
C ARG A 167 7.55 -15.90 12.14
N CYS A 168 8.35 -15.03 11.56
CA CYS A 168 8.51 -13.64 12.02
C CYS A 168 7.43 -12.70 11.46
N LEU A 169 6.45 -13.18 10.69
CA LEU A 169 5.48 -12.30 10.02
C LEU A 169 4.76 -11.36 11.00
N GLY A 170 4.97 -10.06 10.80
CA GLY A 170 4.33 -8.99 11.56
C GLY A 170 4.74 -8.90 13.03
N PHE A 171 5.90 -9.43 13.41
CA PHE A 171 6.38 -9.44 14.80
C PHE A 171 6.51 -8.02 15.40
N GLN A 172 6.67 -7.00 14.56
CA GLN A 172 6.78 -5.59 14.92
C GLN A 172 5.43 -4.91 15.18
N PHE A 173 4.33 -5.47 14.69
CA PHE A 173 2.99 -4.89 14.87
C PHE A 173 2.33 -5.39 16.15
N THR A 174 1.24 -4.71 16.55
CA THR A 174 0.39 -5.15 17.67
C THR A 174 -0.02 -6.63 17.50
N PRO A 175 -0.03 -7.46 18.57
CA PRO A 175 -0.46 -8.85 18.47
C PRO A 175 -1.83 -9.05 17.83
N SER A 176 -2.76 -8.10 18.01
CA SER A 176 -4.13 -8.13 17.51
C SER A 176 -4.24 -8.22 15.99
N ILE A 177 -3.29 -7.64 15.23
CA ILE A 177 -3.34 -7.60 13.76
C ILE A 177 -2.62 -8.78 13.09
N ARG A 178 -1.74 -9.47 13.81
CA ARG A 178 -0.88 -10.53 13.23
C ARG A 178 -1.66 -11.68 12.60
N PRO A 179 -2.75 -12.20 13.17
CA PRO A 179 -3.54 -13.27 12.54
C PRO A 179 -4.11 -12.85 11.18
N PHE A 180 -4.50 -11.58 11.06
CA PHE A 180 -5.00 -11.02 9.80
C PHE A 180 -3.88 -10.89 8.75
N LEU A 181 -2.70 -10.38 9.13
CA LEU A 181 -1.54 -10.32 8.24
C LEU A 181 -1.10 -11.72 7.78
N GLN A 182 -1.18 -12.72 8.66
CA GLN A 182 -0.95 -14.12 8.31
C GLN A 182 -1.98 -14.63 7.29
N THR A 183 -3.24 -14.24 7.44
CA THR A 183 -4.31 -14.62 6.51
C THR A 183 -4.08 -14.01 5.13
N ILE A 184 -3.72 -12.72 5.05
CA ILE A 184 -3.33 -12.07 3.79
C ILE A 184 -2.13 -12.77 3.16
N SER A 185 -1.09 -13.06 3.94
CA SER A 185 0.14 -13.69 3.44
C SER A 185 -0.13 -15.10 2.88
N ILE A 186 -0.95 -15.90 3.57
CA ILE A 186 -1.37 -17.22 3.09
C ILE A 186 -2.20 -17.07 1.81
N GLY A 187 -3.18 -16.16 1.80
CA GLY A 187 -4.01 -15.89 0.62
C GLY A 187 -3.20 -15.45 -0.59
N LEU A 188 -2.24 -14.54 -0.40
CA LEU A 188 -1.33 -14.05 -1.44
C LEU A 188 -0.51 -15.19 -2.04
N VAL A 189 0.11 -15.99 -1.18
CA VAL A 189 0.97 -17.08 -1.61
C VAL A 189 0.18 -18.16 -2.33
N SER A 190 -0.98 -18.54 -1.79
CA SER A 190 -1.91 -19.46 -2.45
C SER A 190 -2.38 -18.93 -3.79
N PHE A 191 -2.78 -17.66 -3.88
CA PHE A 191 -3.25 -17.06 -5.14
C PHE A 191 -2.13 -16.99 -6.20
N GLY A 192 -0.92 -16.59 -5.81
CA GLY A 192 0.23 -16.49 -6.73
C GLY A 192 0.72 -17.83 -7.29
N GLU A 193 0.54 -18.94 -6.56
CA GLU A 193 0.83 -20.26 -7.11
C GLU A 193 -0.12 -20.64 -8.26
N HIS A 194 -1.40 -20.31 -8.15
CA HIS A 194 -2.40 -20.65 -9.16
C HIS A 194 -2.31 -19.70 -10.36
N TYR A 195 -2.03 -18.42 -10.12
CA TYR A 195 -1.85 -17.43 -11.18
C TYR A 195 -0.79 -17.86 -12.21
N LYS A 196 0.34 -18.43 -11.74
CA LYS A 196 1.43 -18.89 -12.60
C LYS A 196 1.08 -20.16 -13.41
N ARG A 197 0.08 -20.94 -13.01
CA ARG A 197 -0.30 -22.19 -13.69
C ARG A 197 -1.23 -21.99 -14.89
N ASN A 198 -1.58 -20.75 -15.26
CA ASN A 198 -2.49 -20.43 -16.37
C ASN A 198 -3.88 -21.11 -16.27
N GLU A 199 -4.33 -21.46 -15.06
CA GLU A 199 -5.71 -21.91 -14.86
C GLU A 199 -6.65 -20.68 -14.85
N SER A 200 -6.92 -20.09 -16.01
CA SER A 200 -7.89 -19.00 -16.12
C SER A 200 -9.32 -19.55 -16.05
N GLY A 201 -9.87 -19.70 -14.85
CA GLY A 201 -11.26 -20.12 -14.66
C GLY A 201 -11.73 -20.11 -13.20
N LEU A 202 -13.06 -20.17 -13.01
CA LEU A 202 -13.79 -20.25 -11.72
C LEU A 202 -13.29 -21.36 -10.75
N GLY A 203 -12.44 -22.29 -11.21
CA GLY A 203 -11.78 -23.30 -10.37
C GLY A 203 -10.64 -22.78 -9.48
N VAL A 204 -10.09 -21.60 -9.76
CA VAL A 204 -8.97 -21.00 -8.99
C VAL A 204 -9.37 -20.67 -7.56
N THR A 205 -10.59 -20.19 -7.33
CA THR A 205 -11.05 -19.77 -6.00
C THR A 205 -11.34 -20.97 -5.09
N ALA A 206 -11.94 -22.04 -5.61
CA ALA A 206 -12.26 -23.24 -4.83
C ALA A 206 -11.04 -24.17 -4.60
N SER A 207 -10.12 -24.26 -5.56
CA SER A 207 -8.89 -25.07 -5.42
C SER A 207 -7.82 -24.41 -4.52
N SER A 208 -7.80 -23.07 -4.44
CA SER A 208 -6.92 -22.31 -3.54
C SER A 208 -7.12 -22.65 -2.05
N LEU A 209 -8.33 -23.06 -1.66
CA LEU A 209 -8.66 -23.43 -0.29
C LEU A 209 -7.94 -24.72 0.15
N PHE A 210 -7.72 -25.68 -0.75
CA PHE A 210 -7.02 -26.94 -0.45
C PHE A 210 -5.48 -26.80 -0.42
N THR A 211 -4.93 -25.91 -1.23
CA THR A 211 -3.49 -25.59 -1.24
C THR A 211 -3.07 -24.62 -0.14
N SER A 212 -3.99 -23.82 0.41
CA SER A 212 -3.74 -22.92 1.55
C SER A 212 -3.21 -23.62 2.80
N GLY A 213 -3.61 -24.88 3.02
CA GLY A 213 -3.25 -25.65 4.21
C GLY A 213 -1.74 -25.80 4.39
N ARG A 214 -0.97 -26.03 3.32
CA ARG A 214 0.49 -26.24 3.43
C ARG A 214 1.22 -24.97 3.87
N PHE A 215 0.79 -23.80 3.40
CA PHE A 215 1.39 -22.51 3.77
C PHE A 215 0.94 -22.02 5.15
N ALA A 216 -0.20 -22.52 5.64
CA ALA A 216 -0.59 -22.37 7.04
C ALA A 216 0.24 -23.29 7.97
N ILE A 217 0.56 -24.50 7.53
CA ILE A 217 1.30 -25.52 8.31
C ILE A 217 2.81 -25.24 8.33
N ASP A 218 3.40 -24.81 7.22
CA ASP A 218 4.83 -24.54 7.07
C ASP A 218 5.10 -23.04 6.84
N PRO A 219 5.42 -22.28 7.91
CA PRO A 219 5.73 -20.87 7.79
C PRO A 219 7.00 -20.59 6.98
N GLU A 220 8.01 -21.46 6.98
CA GLU A 220 9.25 -21.18 6.27
C GLU A 220 9.04 -21.32 4.76
N LEU A 221 8.26 -22.32 4.35
CA LEU A 221 7.78 -22.44 2.97
C LEU A 221 6.96 -21.21 2.54
N ARG A 222 6.05 -20.74 3.40
CA ARG A 222 5.29 -19.51 3.16
C ARG A 222 6.22 -18.31 2.95
N GLY A 223 7.23 -18.14 3.80
CA GLY A 223 8.17 -17.03 3.71
C GLY A 223 8.98 -17.03 2.40
N ALA A 224 9.49 -18.19 2.01
CA ALA A 224 10.24 -18.36 0.75
C ALA A 224 9.36 -18.09 -0.48
N GLU A 225 8.11 -18.59 -0.47
CA GLU A 225 7.20 -18.42 -1.59
C GLU A 225 6.66 -16.98 -1.68
N PHE A 226 6.48 -16.31 -0.54
CA PHE A 226 6.14 -14.87 -0.49
C PHE A 226 7.25 -14.02 -1.13
N GLU A 227 8.51 -14.29 -0.80
CA GLU A 227 9.66 -13.63 -1.42
C GLU A 227 9.67 -13.86 -2.94
N ARG A 228 9.47 -15.11 -3.38
CA ARG A 228 9.41 -15.48 -4.79
C ARG A 228 8.29 -14.74 -5.53
N ILE A 229 7.08 -14.71 -4.99
CA ILE A 229 5.90 -14.09 -5.62
C ILE A 229 6.09 -12.57 -5.72
N THR A 230 6.50 -11.93 -4.63
CA THR A 230 6.65 -10.48 -4.60
C THR A 230 7.72 -9.97 -5.56
N GLN A 231 8.79 -10.74 -5.78
CA GLN A 231 9.81 -10.42 -6.79
C GLN A 231 9.29 -10.62 -8.22
N ASN A 232 8.61 -11.73 -8.50
CA ASN A 232 8.43 -12.20 -9.88
C ASN A 232 7.08 -11.89 -10.53
N LEU A 233 6.01 -11.62 -9.77
CA LEU A 233 4.67 -11.41 -10.37
C LEU A 233 4.41 -9.95 -10.78
N ASP A 234 3.72 -9.75 -11.90
CA ASP A 234 3.48 -8.48 -12.55
C ASP A 234 2.43 -7.59 -11.84
N VAL A 235 2.19 -6.38 -12.36
CA VAL A 235 1.18 -5.48 -11.79
C VAL A 235 -0.25 -6.05 -11.90
N HIS A 236 -0.55 -6.81 -12.97
CA HIS A 236 -1.86 -7.43 -13.16
C HIS A 236 -2.19 -8.44 -12.05
N PHE A 237 -1.21 -9.20 -11.59
CA PHE A 237 -1.37 -10.06 -10.42
C PHE A 237 -1.79 -9.25 -9.18
N TRP A 238 -1.11 -8.15 -8.89
CA TRP A 238 -1.41 -7.30 -7.72
C TRP A 238 -2.78 -6.67 -7.82
N LYS A 239 -3.15 -6.20 -9.01
CA LYS A 239 -4.49 -5.70 -9.31
C LYS A 239 -5.56 -6.77 -9.06
N ALA A 240 -5.36 -7.97 -9.58
CA ALA A 240 -6.28 -9.09 -9.38
C ALA A 240 -6.37 -9.48 -7.89
N PHE A 241 -5.24 -9.57 -7.19
CA PHE A 241 -5.17 -9.96 -5.79
C PHE A 241 -5.86 -8.94 -4.86
N TRP A 242 -5.58 -7.66 -5.01
CA TRP A 242 -6.20 -6.63 -4.16
C TRP A 242 -7.70 -6.49 -4.41
N ASN A 243 -8.16 -6.74 -5.64
CA ASN A 243 -9.58 -6.76 -5.98
C ASN A 243 -10.32 -8.02 -5.47
N ILE A 244 -9.64 -9.05 -4.93
CA ILE A 244 -10.30 -10.21 -4.29
C ILE A 244 -11.22 -9.76 -3.14
N THR A 245 -10.85 -8.69 -2.44
CA THR A 245 -11.67 -8.14 -1.35
C THR A 245 -13.04 -7.61 -1.83
N GLU A 246 -13.19 -7.36 -3.14
CA GLU A 246 -14.43 -6.91 -3.75
C GLU A 246 -15.37 -8.05 -4.16
N ILE A 247 -14.93 -9.32 -4.09
CA ILE A 247 -15.79 -10.47 -4.36
C ILE A 247 -17.00 -10.43 -3.43
N GLU A 248 -18.21 -10.54 -3.98
CA GLU A 248 -19.51 -10.32 -3.32
C GLU A 248 -19.64 -11.00 -1.94
N VAL A 249 -19.05 -12.18 -1.76
CA VAL A 249 -19.10 -12.93 -0.49
C VAL A 249 -18.31 -12.22 0.62
N LEU A 250 -17.10 -11.73 0.33
CA LEU A 250 -16.24 -11.05 1.30
C LEU A 250 -16.72 -9.62 1.57
N SER A 251 -17.14 -8.92 0.51
CA SER A 251 -17.71 -7.58 0.65
C SER A 251 -19.05 -7.60 1.38
N SER A 252 -19.85 -8.67 1.27
CA SER A 252 -21.07 -8.87 2.06
C SER A 252 -20.77 -9.01 3.56
N LEU A 253 -19.78 -9.82 3.94
CA LEU A 253 -19.37 -9.98 5.34
C LEU A 253 -18.82 -8.68 5.95
N ALA A 254 -17.99 -7.95 5.19
CA ALA A 254 -17.50 -6.64 5.61
C ALA A 254 -18.65 -5.61 5.75
N ASN A 255 -19.63 -5.65 4.86
CA ASN A 255 -20.81 -4.79 4.92
C ASN A 255 -21.74 -5.13 6.10
N MET A 256 -21.87 -6.39 6.48
CA MET A 256 -22.69 -6.80 7.63
C MET A 256 -22.19 -6.24 8.96
N ALA A 257 -20.88 -6.05 9.09
CA ALA A 257 -20.26 -5.43 10.27
C ALA A 257 -20.18 -3.90 10.20
N SER A 258 -20.46 -3.30 9.04
CA SER A 258 -20.37 -1.86 8.81
C SER A 258 -21.63 -1.10 9.26
N ALA A 259 -21.48 0.20 9.51
CA ALA A 259 -22.62 1.07 9.78
C ALA A 259 -23.64 1.01 8.62
N THR A 260 -24.93 1.02 8.93
CA THR A 260 -25.97 1.11 7.89
C THR A 260 -26.22 2.56 7.51
N VAL A 261 -26.28 2.85 6.21
CA VAL A 261 -26.51 4.19 5.65
C VAL A 261 -27.79 4.21 4.82
N ARG A 262 -28.44 5.37 4.71
CA ARG A 262 -29.66 5.54 3.89
C ARG A 262 -29.35 5.76 2.42
N VAL A 263 -28.17 6.29 2.10
CA VAL A 263 -27.72 6.49 0.71
C VAL A 263 -26.35 5.83 0.55
N SER A 264 -26.25 4.89 -0.39
CA SER A 264 -25.01 4.42 -0.99
C SER A 264 -25.30 4.11 -2.45
N ARG A 265 -24.88 4.99 -3.36
CA ARG A 265 -25.24 4.91 -4.78
C ARG A 265 -24.04 5.24 -5.66
N LEU A 266 -23.82 4.45 -6.70
CA LEU A 266 -22.85 4.73 -7.74
C LEU A 266 -23.49 5.66 -8.79
N ILE A 267 -22.85 6.80 -9.05
CA ILE A 267 -23.31 7.86 -9.93
C ILE A 267 -22.29 7.98 -11.08
N SER A 268 -22.78 8.16 -12.30
CA SER A 268 -21.99 8.35 -13.50
C SER A 268 -22.05 9.80 -13.93
N LEU A 269 -20.97 10.55 -13.70
CA LEU A 269 -20.86 11.94 -14.14
C LEU A 269 -20.68 11.99 -15.66
N PRO A 270 -21.43 12.81 -16.39
CA PRO A 270 -21.27 12.94 -17.83
C PRO A 270 -19.93 13.63 -18.17
N PRO A 271 -19.24 13.21 -19.26
CA PRO A 271 -18.00 13.84 -19.71
C PRO A 271 -18.25 15.14 -20.47
N GLU A 272 -19.01 16.06 -19.85
CA GLU A 272 -19.37 17.34 -20.43
C GLU A 272 -18.57 18.46 -19.75
N ALA A 273 -18.06 19.39 -20.56
CA ALA A 273 -17.36 20.56 -20.03
C ALA A 273 -18.34 21.49 -19.32
N PHE A 274 -17.87 22.13 -18.24
CA PHE A 274 -18.71 23.08 -17.51
C PHE A 274 -17.91 24.26 -16.94
N GLU A 275 -18.57 25.40 -16.82
CA GLU A 275 -17.98 26.61 -16.26
C GLU A 275 -17.96 26.58 -14.72
N MET A 276 -16.84 27.02 -14.17
CA MET A 276 -16.61 27.27 -12.74
C MET A 276 -16.23 28.73 -12.50
N PRO A 277 -16.79 29.42 -11.49
CA PRO A 277 -16.36 30.78 -11.16
C PRO A 277 -14.93 30.81 -10.61
N LEU A 278 -14.19 31.85 -10.96
CA LEU A 278 -12.86 32.10 -10.38
C LEU A 278 -12.99 32.61 -8.94
N THR A 279 -12.05 32.19 -8.10
CA THR A 279 -12.00 32.59 -6.69
C THR A 279 -11.60 34.07 -6.54
N SER A 280 -10.79 34.59 -7.45
CA SER A 280 -10.35 35.99 -7.47
C SER A 280 -11.46 36.97 -7.88
N ASP A 281 -12.28 36.59 -8.86
CA ASP A 281 -13.46 37.34 -9.30
C ASP A 281 -14.57 36.36 -9.72
N PRO A 282 -15.64 36.20 -8.92
CA PRO A 282 -16.74 35.29 -9.23
C PRO A 282 -17.53 35.61 -10.50
N LYS A 283 -17.32 36.78 -11.12
CA LYS A 283 -17.93 37.14 -12.41
C LYS A 283 -17.19 36.53 -13.59
N LEU A 284 -15.93 36.14 -13.41
CA LEU A 284 -15.13 35.45 -14.40
C LEU A 284 -15.26 33.94 -14.18
N THR A 285 -15.25 33.18 -15.27
CA THR A 285 -15.32 31.72 -15.22
C THR A 285 -14.13 31.08 -15.91
N VAL A 286 -13.86 29.84 -15.51
CA VAL A 286 -12.92 28.94 -16.18
C VAL A 286 -13.67 27.67 -16.59
N THR A 287 -13.42 27.22 -17.80
CA THR A 287 -13.97 25.97 -18.33
C THR A 287 -13.23 24.79 -17.73
N ILE A 288 -13.98 23.88 -17.10
CA ILE A 288 -13.46 22.58 -16.66
C ILE A 288 -13.77 21.56 -17.76
N SER A 289 -12.74 21.20 -18.52
CA SER A 289 -12.83 20.19 -19.57
C SER A 289 -12.93 18.78 -19.00
N PRO A 290 -13.63 17.86 -19.67
CA PRO A 290 -13.64 16.46 -19.28
C PRO A 290 -12.22 15.86 -19.34
N PRO A 291 -11.94 14.81 -18.55
CA PRO A 291 -10.67 14.08 -18.60
C PRO A 291 -10.40 13.51 -19.99
N LEU A 292 -9.18 13.66 -20.50
CA LEU A 292 -8.81 13.29 -21.88
C LEU A 292 -7.66 12.29 -21.94
N ALA A 293 -6.77 12.28 -20.95
CA ALA A 293 -5.54 11.50 -21.02
C ALA A 293 -5.81 10.00 -21.26
N HIS A 294 -5.04 9.41 -22.18
CA HIS A 294 -4.99 7.99 -22.57
C HIS A 294 -6.26 7.40 -23.22
N THR A 295 -7.45 7.64 -22.67
CA THR A 295 -8.69 6.99 -23.10
C THR A 295 -9.74 7.95 -23.68
N GLY A 296 -9.44 9.25 -23.78
CA GLY A 296 -10.38 10.26 -24.26
C GLY A 296 -11.50 10.59 -23.25
N PRO A 297 -12.49 11.41 -23.65
CA PRO A 297 -13.58 11.82 -22.76
C PRO A 297 -14.45 10.61 -22.39
N GLY A 298 -14.59 10.37 -21.10
CA GLY A 298 -15.38 9.26 -20.55
C GLY A 298 -16.03 9.63 -19.22
N PRO A 299 -17.16 8.98 -18.85
CA PRO A 299 -17.86 9.32 -17.63
C PRO A 299 -16.99 9.02 -16.40
N VAL A 300 -17.04 9.90 -15.41
CA VAL A 300 -16.34 9.71 -14.13
C VAL A 300 -17.31 9.11 -13.13
N LEU A 301 -16.92 8.01 -12.50
CA LEU A 301 -17.77 7.33 -11.53
C LEU A 301 -17.50 7.88 -10.13
N ILE A 302 -18.58 8.15 -9.38
CA ILE A 302 -18.51 8.56 -7.98
C ILE A 302 -19.52 7.77 -7.15
N ARG A 303 -19.17 7.40 -5.93
CA ARG A 303 -20.09 6.81 -4.96
C ARG A 303 -20.52 7.85 -3.94
N LEU A 304 -21.81 8.15 -3.90
CA LEU A 304 -22.41 9.00 -2.87
C LEU A 304 -22.83 8.14 -1.67
N ILE A 305 -22.29 8.47 -0.50
CA ILE A 305 -22.58 7.82 0.78
C ILE A 305 -23.13 8.88 1.74
N SER A 306 -24.30 8.64 2.32
CA SER A 306 -24.90 9.52 3.34
C SER A 306 -25.65 8.69 4.38
N TYR A 307 -25.35 8.96 5.66
CA TYR A 307 -26.02 8.27 6.77
C TYR A 307 -27.53 8.50 6.74
N ASP A 308 -27.95 9.75 6.64
CA ASP A 308 -29.35 10.15 6.43
C ASP A 308 -29.61 10.50 4.96
N LEU A 309 -30.86 10.33 4.52
CA LEU A 309 -31.32 10.91 3.27
C LEU A 309 -31.44 12.43 3.44
N ARG A 310 -30.72 13.20 2.62
CA ARG A 310 -30.70 14.67 2.66
C ARG A 310 -31.42 15.28 1.47
N GLU A 311 -31.86 16.54 1.63
CA GLU A 311 -32.44 17.34 0.56
C GLU A 311 -31.56 17.34 -0.71
N GLY A 312 -32.13 16.93 -1.85
CA GLY A 312 -31.47 16.84 -3.15
C GLY A 312 -31.02 15.43 -3.56
N GLN A 313 -30.81 14.52 -2.60
CA GLN A 313 -30.27 13.18 -2.86
C GLN A 313 -31.27 12.17 -3.44
N ASP A 314 -32.55 12.54 -3.51
CA ASP A 314 -33.64 11.80 -4.14
C ASP A 314 -34.21 12.50 -5.38
N SER A 315 -33.58 13.60 -5.81
CA SER A 315 -33.97 14.34 -7.02
C SER A 315 -33.95 13.46 -8.28
N GLU A 316 -34.83 13.77 -9.23
CA GLU A 316 -34.88 13.09 -10.52
C GLU A 316 -33.56 13.24 -11.30
N GLU A 317 -32.94 14.43 -11.22
CA GLU A 317 -31.64 14.71 -11.82
C GLU A 317 -30.57 13.74 -11.30
N LEU A 318 -30.41 13.62 -9.97
CA LEU A 318 -29.44 12.69 -9.39
C LEU A 318 -29.76 11.24 -9.75
N ASN A 319 -31.04 10.84 -9.66
CA ASN A 319 -31.49 9.48 -9.98
C ASN A 319 -31.22 9.11 -11.44
N SER A 320 -31.25 10.06 -12.36
CA SER A 320 -30.94 9.83 -13.78
C SER A 320 -29.48 9.44 -14.03
N MET A 321 -28.57 9.86 -13.14
CA MET A 321 -27.14 9.55 -13.20
C MET A 321 -26.76 8.28 -12.41
N VAL A 322 -27.67 7.69 -11.63
CA VAL A 322 -27.38 6.49 -10.82
C VAL A 322 -27.25 5.26 -11.71
N LYS A 323 -26.14 4.53 -11.55
CA LYS A 323 -25.95 3.22 -12.18
C LYS A 323 -26.70 2.13 -11.40
N SER A 324 -27.33 1.21 -12.11
CA SER A 324 -28.03 0.06 -11.51
C SER A 324 -27.02 -0.97 -10.99
N GLU A 325 -26.77 -0.99 -9.68
CA GLU A 325 -26.01 -2.05 -9.01
C GLU A 325 -26.96 -3.20 -8.60
N GLY A 326 -27.08 -4.23 -9.45
CA GLY A 326 -27.76 -5.50 -9.10
C GLY A 326 -29.30 -5.49 -9.09
N PRO A 327 -29.93 -6.64 -8.74
CA PRO A 327 -31.39 -6.76 -8.71
C PRO A 327 -31.96 -5.83 -7.64
N ARG A 328 -32.90 -4.97 -8.04
CA ARG A 328 -33.64 -4.06 -7.16
C ARG A 328 -34.34 -4.89 -6.07
N ILE A 329 -33.74 -4.98 -4.89
CA ILE A 329 -34.48 -5.38 -3.70
C ILE A 329 -35.55 -4.30 -3.54
N LEU A 330 -36.81 -4.69 -3.68
CA LEU A 330 -37.95 -3.83 -3.34
C LEU A 330 -37.79 -3.44 -1.87
N GLU A 331 -37.20 -2.28 -1.61
CA GLU A 331 -37.24 -1.67 -0.28
C GLU A 331 -38.68 -1.20 -0.05
N LEU A 332 -39.51 -2.11 0.48
CA LEU A 332 -40.79 -1.83 1.13
C LEU A 332 -40.58 -1.10 2.47
N ARG A 333 -39.70 -0.09 2.49
CA ARG A 333 -39.49 0.75 3.66
C ARG A 333 -40.31 2.04 3.53
N PRO A 334 -40.88 2.56 4.62
CA PRO A 334 -41.52 3.87 4.62
C PRO A 334 -40.55 4.93 4.07
N ARG A 335 -41.04 5.89 3.27
CA ARG A 335 -40.23 7.01 2.76
C ARG A 335 -39.49 7.63 3.95
N PRO A 336 -38.14 7.58 3.99
CA PRO A 336 -37.39 8.13 5.10
C PRO A 336 -37.67 9.63 5.19
N GLN A 337 -37.80 10.15 6.41
CA GLN A 337 -37.93 11.58 6.63
C GLN A 337 -36.66 12.27 6.11
N GLN A 338 -36.83 13.13 5.10
CA GLN A 338 -35.73 13.83 4.46
C GLN A 338 -35.17 14.89 5.41
N THR A 339 -33.86 14.83 5.64
CA THR A 339 -33.14 15.79 6.49
C THR A 339 -32.62 16.97 5.67
N SER A 340 -32.32 18.09 6.32
CA SER A 340 -31.74 19.25 5.64
C SER A 340 -30.34 18.94 5.08
N ARG A 341 -29.91 19.75 4.10
CA ARG A 341 -28.53 19.69 3.58
C ARG A 341 -27.53 19.86 4.71
N SER A 342 -26.42 19.12 4.65
CA SER A 342 -25.28 19.32 5.54
C SER A 342 -24.53 20.60 5.14
N ARG A 343 -23.94 21.32 6.09
CA ARG A 343 -23.02 22.43 5.77
C ARG A 343 -21.72 21.94 5.12
N SER A 344 -21.46 20.65 5.23
CA SER A 344 -20.18 20.04 4.92
C SER A 344 -20.28 19.01 3.79
N LEU A 345 -19.20 18.82 3.06
CA LEU A 345 -19.02 17.76 2.08
C LEU A 345 -17.62 17.15 2.27
N VAL A 346 -17.53 15.83 2.26
CA VAL A 346 -16.24 15.14 2.20
C VAL A 346 -16.08 14.55 0.80
N VAL A 347 -14.98 14.90 0.14
CA VAL A 347 -14.59 14.32 -1.14
C VAL A 347 -13.44 13.36 -0.89
N HIS A 348 -13.69 12.08 -1.16
CA HIS A 348 -12.81 10.98 -0.86
C HIS A 348 -12.13 10.43 -2.12
N PHE A 349 -10.83 10.19 -2.04
CA PHE A 349 -10.05 9.45 -3.03
C PHE A 349 -9.49 8.20 -2.38
N HIS A 350 -9.75 7.03 -2.96
CA HIS A 350 -9.37 5.76 -2.38
C HIS A 350 -7.88 5.43 -2.55
N GLY A 351 -7.35 4.56 -1.69
CA GLY A 351 -6.03 3.94 -1.85
C GLY A 351 -5.98 2.85 -2.94
N GLY A 352 -4.91 2.07 -2.97
CA GLY A 352 -4.74 0.98 -3.95
C GLY A 352 -3.61 1.21 -4.97
N GLY A 353 -2.62 2.05 -4.62
CA GLY A 353 -1.39 2.22 -5.40
C GLY A 353 -1.59 2.74 -6.82
N PHE A 354 -2.70 3.44 -7.08
CA PHE A 354 -3.16 3.86 -8.41
C PHE A 354 -3.52 2.73 -9.40
N VAL A 355 -3.43 1.46 -8.97
CA VAL A 355 -3.58 0.28 -9.86
C VAL A 355 -4.78 -0.61 -9.51
N ALA A 356 -5.32 -0.51 -8.30
CA ALA A 356 -6.37 -1.40 -7.80
C ALA A 356 -7.39 -0.68 -6.90
N GLN A 357 -8.43 -1.44 -6.53
CA GLN A 357 -9.53 -1.05 -5.64
C GLN A 357 -10.46 0.01 -6.20
N THR A 358 -11.57 0.22 -5.49
CA THR A 358 -12.61 1.20 -5.79
C THR A 358 -13.16 1.81 -4.50
N SER A 359 -14.10 2.76 -4.63
CA SER A 359 -14.98 3.22 -3.55
C SER A 359 -15.68 2.08 -2.81
N LYS A 360 -15.95 0.95 -3.48
CA LYS A 360 -16.63 -0.21 -2.87
C LYS A 360 -15.78 -0.89 -1.82
N SER A 361 -14.48 -1.06 -2.08
CA SER A 361 -13.51 -1.60 -1.12
C SER A 361 -13.41 -0.76 0.16
N HIS A 362 -13.59 0.55 0.04
CA HIS A 362 -13.41 1.51 1.13
C HIS A 362 -14.75 1.86 1.83
N GLU A 363 -15.88 1.40 1.27
CA GLU A 363 -17.23 1.64 1.76
C GLU A 363 -17.42 1.34 3.27
N PRO A 364 -16.85 0.26 3.86
CA PRO A 364 -17.09 -0.07 5.26
C PRO A 364 -16.70 1.03 6.27
N TYR A 365 -15.51 1.65 6.12
CA TYR A 365 -15.12 2.75 7.01
C TYR A 365 -15.78 4.06 6.60
N LEU A 366 -16.03 4.29 5.30
CA LEU A 366 -16.71 5.50 4.83
C LEU A 366 -18.15 5.60 5.33
N LYS A 367 -18.88 4.47 5.46
CA LYS A 367 -20.21 4.46 6.10
C LYS A 367 -20.15 4.91 7.56
N SER A 368 -19.13 4.45 8.29
CA SER A 368 -18.91 4.83 9.68
C SER A 368 -18.57 6.32 9.78
N TRP A 369 -17.70 6.83 8.90
CA TRP A 369 -17.39 8.26 8.82
C TRP A 369 -18.60 9.12 8.48
N ALA A 370 -19.43 8.70 7.52
CA ALA A 370 -20.64 9.43 7.15
C ALA A 370 -21.62 9.56 8.34
N GLN A 371 -21.69 8.53 9.18
CA GLN A 371 -22.47 8.54 10.43
C GLN A 371 -21.84 9.48 11.47
N GLU A 372 -20.55 9.33 11.75
CA GLU A 372 -19.84 10.07 12.81
C GLU A 372 -19.64 11.57 12.51
N LEU A 373 -19.49 11.92 11.24
CA LEU A 373 -19.32 13.30 10.78
C LEU A 373 -20.66 13.99 10.51
N GLY A 374 -21.74 13.22 10.31
CA GLY A 374 -23.03 13.78 9.89
C GLY A 374 -22.94 14.56 8.57
N ALA A 375 -22.08 14.12 7.65
CA ALA A 375 -21.83 14.76 6.37
C ALA A 375 -21.91 13.75 5.22
N PRO A 376 -22.44 14.15 4.04
CA PRO A 376 -22.35 13.32 2.85
C PRO A 376 -20.88 13.18 2.41
N ILE A 377 -20.56 11.99 1.92
CA ILE A 377 -19.25 11.65 1.37
C ILE A 377 -19.43 11.27 -0.10
N ILE A 378 -18.62 11.84 -0.99
CA ILE A 378 -18.45 11.30 -2.34
C ILE A 378 -17.10 10.63 -2.44
N SER A 379 -17.05 9.39 -2.92
CA SER A 379 -15.78 8.68 -3.19
C SER A 379 -15.62 8.49 -4.69
N ILE A 380 -14.50 8.92 -5.24
CA ILE A 380 -14.30 8.94 -6.70
C ILE A 380 -13.65 7.63 -7.14
N ASP A 381 -14.30 6.94 -8.09
CA ASP A 381 -13.81 5.73 -8.74
C ASP A 381 -13.02 6.14 -10.00
N TYR A 382 -11.79 6.60 -9.77
CA TYR A 382 -10.89 7.02 -10.84
C TYR A 382 -10.31 5.81 -11.59
N SER A 383 -9.93 6.03 -12.84
CA SER A 383 -9.32 5.04 -13.72
C SER A 383 -7.93 4.65 -13.24
N LEU A 384 -7.63 3.36 -13.33
CA LEU A 384 -6.45 2.75 -12.73
C LEU A 384 -5.38 2.45 -13.76
N ALA A 385 -4.12 2.53 -13.34
CA ALA A 385 -2.98 2.03 -14.09
C ALA A 385 -2.92 0.48 -14.07
N PRO A 386 -2.26 -0.16 -15.07
CA PRO A 386 -1.55 0.43 -16.20
C PRO A 386 -2.46 0.90 -17.35
N GLU A 387 -3.76 0.61 -17.34
CA GLU A 387 -4.68 0.94 -18.45
C GLU A 387 -4.91 2.45 -18.60
N ALA A 388 -4.87 3.18 -17.48
CA ALA A 388 -5.00 4.63 -17.42
C ALA A 388 -3.87 5.22 -16.54
N PRO A 389 -2.64 5.35 -17.08
CA PRO A 389 -1.52 5.89 -16.33
C PRO A 389 -1.70 7.39 -16.04
N PHE A 390 -0.76 7.96 -15.29
CA PHE A 390 -0.70 9.41 -15.04
C PHE A 390 -0.78 10.19 -16.37
N PRO A 391 -1.53 11.32 -16.44
CA PRO A 391 -2.26 12.00 -15.37
C PRO A 391 -3.75 11.63 -15.27
N ARG A 392 -4.22 10.51 -15.84
CA ARG A 392 -5.66 10.24 -15.98
C ARG A 392 -6.44 10.27 -14.66
N ALA A 393 -5.96 9.58 -13.64
CA ALA A 393 -6.60 9.59 -12.32
C ALA A 393 -6.72 11.01 -11.72
N LEU A 394 -5.70 11.84 -11.90
CA LEU A 394 -5.72 13.24 -11.42
C LEU A 394 -6.74 14.09 -12.19
N GLU A 395 -6.85 13.91 -13.50
CA GLU A 395 -7.86 14.61 -14.31
C GLU A 395 -9.28 14.27 -13.85
N GLU A 396 -9.59 12.98 -13.66
CA GLU A 396 -10.90 12.52 -13.22
C GLU A 396 -11.24 12.99 -11.80
N CYS A 397 -10.26 12.91 -10.90
CA CYS A 397 -10.42 13.39 -9.53
C CYS A 397 -10.66 14.91 -9.46
N PHE A 398 -9.94 15.70 -10.26
CA PHE A 398 -10.12 17.14 -10.35
C PHE A 398 -11.46 17.51 -10.98
N PHE A 399 -11.85 16.83 -12.06
CA PHE A 399 -13.14 17.02 -12.73
C PHE A 399 -14.30 16.73 -11.78
N ALA A 400 -14.28 15.58 -11.10
CA ALA A 400 -15.30 15.19 -10.13
C ALA A 400 -15.36 16.14 -8.93
N TYR A 401 -14.21 16.62 -8.44
CA TYR A 401 -14.16 17.64 -7.40
C TYR A 401 -14.87 18.94 -7.83
N CYS A 402 -14.53 19.48 -9.01
CA CYS A 402 -15.16 20.70 -9.52
C CYS A 402 -16.67 20.51 -9.74
N TRP A 403 -17.08 19.34 -10.26
CA TRP A 403 -18.48 19.00 -10.43
C TRP A 403 -19.20 18.97 -9.08
N ALA A 404 -18.59 18.35 -8.06
CA ALA A 404 -19.15 18.30 -6.72
C ALA A 404 -19.30 19.69 -6.08
N VAL A 405 -18.31 20.58 -6.25
CA VAL A 405 -18.38 21.96 -5.78
C VAL A 405 -19.57 22.70 -6.42
N LYS A 406 -19.78 22.51 -7.74
CA LYS A 406 -20.90 23.12 -8.48
C LYS A 406 -22.27 22.54 -8.10
N HIS A 407 -22.32 21.24 -7.80
CA HIS A 407 -23.56 20.48 -7.59
C HIS A 407 -23.76 20.04 -6.12
N CYS A 408 -23.20 20.78 -5.14
CA CYS A 408 -23.30 20.45 -3.71
C CYS A 408 -24.74 20.17 -3.26
N ALA A 409 -25.71 20.94 -3.78
CA ALA A 409 -27.12 20.78 -3.44
C ALA A 409 -27.68 19.40 -3.80
N LEU A 410 -27.26 18.81 -4.94
CA LEU A 410 -27.65 17.45 -5.34
C LEU A 410 -27.04 16.39 -4.43
N LEU A 411 -25.85 16.67 -3.91
CA LEU A 411 -25.12 15.79 -3.00
C LEU A 411 -25.61 15.86 -1.55
N GLY A 412 -26.63 16.66 -1.26
CA GLY A 412 -27.15 16.85 0.10
C GLY A 412 -26.28 17.77 0.96
N SER A 413 -25.52 18.68 0.35
CA SER A 413 -24.64 19.63 1.02
C SER A 413 -24.89 21.07 0.57
N THR A 414 -24.60 22.05 1.42
CA THR A 414 -24.49 23.47 1.01
C THR A 414 -23.11 23.79 0.47
N GLY A 415 -22.13 22.90 0.67
CA GLY A 415 -20.74 23.14 0.27
C GLY A 415 -20.05 24.24 1.06
N GLU A 416 -20.56 24.64 2.23
CA GLU A 416 -19.92 25.69 3.02
C GLU A 416 -18.52 25.28 3.47
N ARG A 417 -18.34 24.01 3.85
CA ARG A 417 -17.04 23.43 4.20
C ARG A 417 -16.77 22.16 3.41
N ILE A 418 -15.67 22.12 2.66
CA ILE A 418 -15.30 20.96 1.84
C ILE A 418 -13.96 20.40 2.32
N CYS A 419 -13.95 19.13 2.70
CA CYS A 419 -12.74 18.40 3.07
C CYS A 419 -12.35 17.44 1.94
N LEU A 420 -11.10 17.47 1.50
CA LEU A 420 -10.53 16.34 0.76
C LEU A 420 -10.01 15.31 1.77
N ALA A 421 -10.37 14.06 1.57
CA ALA A 421 -9.92 12.94 2.38
C ALA A 421 -9.40 11.81 1.49
N GLY A 422 -8.35 11.12 1.92
CA GLY A 422 -7.85 9.98 1.16
C GLY A 422 -6.72 9.26 1.85
N ASP A 423 -6.46 8.06 1.39
CA ASP A 423 -5.48 7.17 2.00
C ASP A 423 -4.46 6.67 0.97
N SER A 424 -3.20 6.52 1.35
CA SER A 424 -2.13 6.05 0.45
C SER A 424 -2.05 6.85 -0.87
N ALA A 425 -2.30 6.22 -2.02
CA ALA A 425 -2.42 6.86 -3.33
C ALA A 425 -3.56 7.90 -3.40
N GLY A 426 -4.69 7.66 -2.71
CA GLY A 426 -5.76 8.65 -2.58
C GLY A 426 -5.35 9.87 -1.75
N GLY A 427 -4.47 9.67 -0.77
CA GLY A 427 -3.83 10.76 -0.03
C GLY A 427 -2.94 11.64 -0.93
N ASN A 428 -2.24 11.04 -1.90
CA ASN A 428 -1.53 11.79 -2.94
C ASN A 428 -2.50 12.64 -3.79
N LEU A 429 -3.60 12.04 -4.25
CA LEU A 429 -4.62 12.71 -5.05
C LEU A 429 -5.27 13.89 -4.30
N CYS A 430 -5.41 13.83 -2.97
CA CYS A 430 -5.85 14.98 -2.19
C CYS A 430 -4.96 16.21 -2.40
N PHE A 431 -3.64 16.03 -2.32
CA PHE A 431 -2.69 17.12 -2.49
C PHE A 431 -2.69 17.62 -3.93
N THR A 432 -2.63 16.72 -4.90
CA THR A 432 -2.45 17.09 -6.31
C THR A 432 -3.72 17.69 -6.92
N VAL A 433 -4.92 17.28 -6.48
CA VAL A 433 -6.19 17.94 -6.81
C VAL A 433 -6.25 19.35 -6.20
N ALA A 434 -5.83 19.53 -4.95
CA ALA A 434 -5.81 20.86 -4.33
C ALA A 434 -4.83 21.81 -5.05
N LEU A 435 -3.64 21.33 -5.39
CA LEU A 435 -2.66 22.07 -6.20
C LEU A 435 -3.24 22.45 -7.58
N ARG A 436 -3.97 21.52 -8.23
CA ARG A 436 -4.61 21.77 -9.52
C ARG A 436 -5.77 22.76 -9.42
N ALA A 437 -6.58 22.69 -8.35
CA ALA A 437 -7.63 23.65 -8.07
C ALA A 437 -7.09 25.07 -7.91
N ALA A 438 -6.00 25.22 -7.15
CA ALA A 438 -5.32 26.51 -7.02
C ALA A 438 -4.77 27.02 -8.36
N ALA A 439 -4.17 26.13 -9.18
CA ALA A 439 -3.64 26.49 -10.50
C ALA A 439 -4.74 26.96 -11.48
N TYR A 440 -5.93 26.36 -11.42
CA TYR A 440 -7.09 26.78 -12.22
C TYR A 440 -7.82 28.00 -11.63
N GLY A 441 -7.43 28.48 -10.44
CA GLY A 441 -8.10 29.59 -9.76
C GLY A 441 -9.51 29.26 -9.26
N VAL A 442 -9.92 27.99 -9.28
CA VAL A 442 -11.20 27.54 -8.72
C VAL A 442 -11.11 27.38 -7.21
N ARG A 443 -12.26 27.24 -6.54
CA ARG A 443 -12.31 27.08 -5.09
C ARG A 443 -11.45 25.91 -4.63
N VAL A 444 -10.42 26.20 -3.84
CA VAL A 444 -9.65 25.20 -3.08
C VAL A 444 -10.48 24.65 -1.91
N PRO A 445 -10.27 23.39 -1.49
CA PRO A 445 -10.99 22.81 -0.36
C PRO A 445 -10.57 23.51 0.95
N ASP A 446 -11.44 23.45 1.96
CA ASP A 446 -11.21 24.08 3.27
C ASP A 446 -10.13 23.38 4.11
N GLY A 447 -9.76 22.15 3.74
CA GLY A 447 -8.68 21.38 4.35
C GLY A 447 -8.50 20.00 3.73
N ILE A 448 -7.37 19.37 4.03
CA ILE A 448 -7.01 18.02 3.58
C ILE A 448 -6.79 17.12 4.79
N MET A 449 -7.35 15.92 4.78
CA MET A 449 -6.98 14.82 5.67
C MET A 449 -6.41 13.67 4.84
N ALA A 450 -5.13 13.37 5.02
CA ALA A 450 -4.43 12.32 4.28
C ALA A 450 -3.89 11.25 5.24
N ALA A 451 -4.35 10.00 5.09
CA ALA A 451 -3.86 8.87 5.86
C ALA A 451 -2.70 8.18 5.11
N TYR A 452 -1.55 8.01 5.78
CA TYR A 452 -0.32 7.38 5.28
C TYR A 452 -0.05 7.68 3.78
N PRO A 453 0.00 8.96 3.38
CA PRO A 453 -0.01 9.34 1.96
C PRO A 453 1.31 9.06 1.25
N ALA A 454 1.23 8.70 -0.03
CA ALA A 454 2.37 8.59 -0.92
C ALA A 454 2.78 9.97 -1.47
N THR A 455 3.58 10.76 -0.74
CA THR A 455 3.94 12.13 -1.17
C THR A 455 5.17 12.21 -2.08
N MET A 456 5.97 11.14 -2.17
CA MET A 456 7.14 11.04 -3.04
C MET A 456 7.19 9.69 -3.76
N LEU A 457 6.89 9.68 -5.06
CA LEU A 457 6.94 8.47 -5.90
C LEU A 457 8.33 8.23 -6.51
N GLN A 458 9.23 9.21 -6.44
CA GLN A 458 10.62 9.00 -6.82
C GLN A 458 11.29 7.95 -5.93
N SER A 459 11.95 6.99 -6.57
CA SER A 459 12.78 6.00 -5.87
C SER A 459 13.97 6.70 -5.22
N ALA A 460 13.94 6.80 -3.90
CA ALA A 460 15.02 7.36 -3.09
C ALA A 460 15.18 6.53 -1.82
N ALA A 461 16.41 6.37 -1.34
CA ALA A 461 16.65 5.68 -0.08
C ALA A 461 16.28 6.58 1.09
N SER A 462 15.60 6.02 2.09
CA SER A 462 15.33 6.63 3.38
C SER A 462 15.32 5.56 4.48
N PRO A 463 15.54 5.93 5.75
CA PRO A 463 15.45 5.00 6.87
C PRO A 463 14.12 4.24 6.94
N SER A 464 12.97 4.89 6.68
CA SER A 464 11.66 4.22 6.70
C SER A 464 11.51 3.24 5.55
N ARG A 465 12.03 3.56 4.36
CA ARG A 465 11.97 2.69 3.19
C ARG A 465 12.75 1.39 3.36
N LEU A 466 13.72 1.33 4.28
CA LEU A 466 14.37 0.06 4.66
C LEU A 466 13.40 -0.95 5.30
N LEU A 467 12.27 -0.50 5.83
CA LEU A 467 11.23 -1.38 6.36
C LEU A 467 10.48 -2.14 5.25
N SER A 468 10.58 -1.70 3.98
CA SER A 468 9.97 -2.41 2.85
C SER A 468 10.56 -3.81 2.64
N LEU A 469 11.67 -4.16 3.32
CA LEU A 469 12.23 -5.50 3.32
C LEU A 469 11.33 -6.49 4.08
N MET A 470 10.57 -5.99 5.06
CA MET A 470 9.75 -6.78 5.99
C MET A 470 8.29 -6.32 6.08
N ASP A 471 7.86 -5.40 5.21
CA ASP A 471 6.48 -4.93 5.17
C ASP A 471 5.60 -5.94 4.41
N PRO A 472 4.55 -6.50 5.04
CA PRO A 472 3.70 -7.52 4.43
C PRO A 472 2.74 -6.98 3.37
N LEU A 473 2.55 -5.67 3.28
CA LEU A 473 1.61 -5.02 2.36
C LEU A 473 2.33 -4.22 1.27
N LEU A 474 3.43 -3.56 1.63
CA LEU A 474 4.24 -2.72 0.76
C LEU A 474 5.71 -3.19 0.62
N PRO A 475 5.98 -4.43 0.16
CA PRO A 475 7.32 -4.79 -0.26
C PRO A 475 7.83 -3.85 -1.36
N LEU A 476 9.14 -3.57 -1.38
CA LEU A 476 9.74 -2.65 -2.35
C LEU A 476 9.36 -2.98 -3.81
N SER A 477 9.31 -4.28 -4.14
CA SER A 477 8.95 -4.75 -5.47
C SER A 477 7.53 -4.44 -5.88
N VAL A 478 6.60 -4.38 -4.92
CA VAL A 478 5.21 -4.00 -5.16
C VAL A 478 5.10 -2.50 -5.39
N LEU A 479 5.75 -1.71 -4.52
CA LEU A 479 5.80 -0.25 -4.65
C LEU A 479 6.37 0.18 -6.01
N SER A 480 7.48 -0.42 -6.42
CA SER A 480 8.11 -0.10 -7.71
C SER A 480 7.24 -0.45 -8.91
N LYS A 481 6.47 -1.56 -8.85
CA LYS A 481 5.53 -1.95 -9.92
C LYS A 481 4.37 -0.98 -10.01
N CYS A 482 3.81 -0.57 -8.87
CA CYS A 482 2.74 0.44 -8.82
C CYS A 482 3.21 1.78 -9.40
N VAL A 483 4.41 2.25 -9.02
CA VAL A 483 5.00 3.48 -9.58
C VAL A 483 5.28 3.36 -11.07
N SER A 484 5.84 2.22 -11.52
CA SER A 484 6.12 1.94 -12.93
C SER A 484 4.85 1.97 -13.79
N ALA A 485 3.80 1.27 -13.35
CA ALA A 485 2.51 1.27 -14.01
C ALA A 485 1.87 2.67 -14.02
N TYR A 486 1.87 3.38 -12.90
CA TYR A 486 1.30 4.73 -12.83
C TYR A 486 2.07 5.75 -13.66
N ALA A 487 3.39 5.61 -13.77
CA ALA A 487 4.21 6.46 -14.63
C ALA A 487 4.07 6.17 -16.13
N GLY A 488 3.36 5.10 -16.52
CA GLY A 488 3.18 4.69 -17.91
C GLY A 488 4.42 4.02 -18.53
N ALA A 489 5.27 3.41 -17.70
CA ALA A 489 6.50 2.74 -18.15
C ALA A 489 6.25 1.35 -18.75
N GLU A 490 5.14 0.72 -18.38
CA GLU A 490 4.76 -0.60 -18.86
C GLU A 490 3.98 -0.46 -20.18
N THR A 491 4.69 -0.20 -21.29
CA THR A 491 4.14 -0.43 -22.63
C THR A 491 4.32 -1.90 -22.98
N GLU A 492 3.31 -2.73 -22.74
CA GLU A 492 3.30 -4.07 -23.32
C GLU A 492 2.75 -4.02 -24.75
N GLU A 493 3.65 -4.19 -25.73
CA GLU A 493 3.28 -4.80 -27.02
C GLU A 493 2.97 -6.29 -26.77
N HIS A 494 1.71 -6.64 -26.56
CA HIS A 494 1.25 -8.02 -26.74
C HIS A 494 0.27 -8.09 -27.92
N PRO A 495 0.52 -8.92 -28.95
CA PRO A 495 -0.47 -9.20 -29.96
C PRO A 495 -1.60 -10.02 -29.32
N ASN A 496 -2.85 -9.58 -29.53
CA ASN A 496 -4.12 -10.16 -29.05
C ASN A 496 -4.64 -9.71 -27.67
N SER A 497 -4.70 -8.40 -27.43
CA SER A 497 -5.43 -7.78 -26.30
C SER A 497 -6.96 -8.01 -26.35
N ASP A 498 -7.54 -8.21 -27.53
CA ASP A 498 -8.99 -8.23 -27.69
C ASP A 498 -9.66 -9.54 -27.23
N GLU A 499 -8.96 -10.68 -27.23
CA GLU A 499 -9.56 -11.96 -26.82
C GLU A 499 -9.54 -12.19 -25.29
N LYS A 500 -8.60 -11.61 -24.54
CA LYS A 500 -8.49 -11.82 -23.08
C LYS A 500 -9.40 -10.90 -22.25
N ALA A 501 -9.61 -9.66 -22.69
CA ALA A 501 -10.47 -8.72 -21.96
C ALA A 501 -11.97 -9.13 -22.01
N LEU A 502 -12.41 -9.69 -23.14
CA LEU A 502 -13.78 -10.18 -23.33
C LEU A 502 -14.11 -11.43 -22.51
N GLY A 503 -13.11 -12.30 -22.24
CA GLY A 503 -13.29 -13.49 -21.40
C GLY A 503 -13.51 -13.17 -19.91
N MET A 504 -12.89 -12.09 -19.41
CA MET A 504 -12.95 -11.72 -17.98
C MET A 504 -14.28 -11.05 -17.61
N MET A 505 -14.86 -10.27 -18.53
CA MET A 505 -16.10 -9.52 -18.30
C MET A 505 -17.36 -10.39 -18.50
N GLY A 506 -17.28 -11.48 -19.28
CA GLY A 506 -18.40 -12.38 -19.57
C GLY A 506 -18.70 -13.42 -18.48
N LEU A 507 -17.74 -13.73 -17.61
CA LEU A 507 -17.84 -14.82 -16.63
C LEU A 507 -18.39 -14.40 -15.26
N VAL A 508 -18.44 -13.10 -14.95
CA VAL A 508 -18.96 -12.58 -13.67
C VAL A 508 -20.50 -12.59 -13.61
N ARG A 509 -21.20 -12.87 -14.72
CA ARG A 509 -22.64 -12.70 -14.81
C ARG A 509 -23.47 -13.98 -14.98
N ARG A 510 -22.86 -15.16 -15.04
CA ARG A 510 -23.60 -16.43 -15.18
C ARG A 510 -23.14 -17.46 -14.15
N ASP A 511 -24.13 -18.04 -13.48
CA ASP A 511 -24.10 -19.17 -12.55
C ASP A 511 -23.73 -18.92 -11.08
N THR A 512 -24.39 -17.92 -10.49
CA THR A 512 -24.51 -17.71 -9.03
C THR A 512 -25.40 -18.74 -8.31
N SER A 513 -26.20 -19.54 -9.02
CA SER A 513 -27.19 -20.44 -8.39
C SER A 513 -26.66 -21.83 -7.99
N LEU A 514 -25.60 -22.33 -8.66
CA LEU A 514 -25.01 -23.64 -8.36
C LEU A 514 -23.91 -23.57 -7.30
N LEU A 515 -23.15 -22.48 -7.28
CA LEU A 515 -22.09 -22.19 -6.30
C LEU A 515 -22.63 -22.06 -4.86
N LEU A 516 -23.89 -21.65 -4.70
CA LEU A 516 -24.58 -21.52 -3.40
C LEU A 516 -24.90 -22.86 -2.72
N ARG A 517 -24.97 -23.96 -3.48
CA ARG A 517 -25.33 -25.27 -2.92
C ARG A 517 -24.14 -26.00 -2.29
N ASP A 518 -22.95 -25.83 -2.86
CA ASP A 518 -21.72 -26.48 -2.38
C ASP A 518 -21.02 -25.69 -1.27
N LEU A 519 -21.12 -24.35 -1.25
CA LEU A 519 -20.55 -23.52 -0.20
C LEU A 519 -21.24 -23.70 1.18
N ARG A 520 -22.51 -24.13 1.18
CA ARG A 520 -23.28 -24.41 2.41
C ARG A 520 -22.77 -25.62 3.19
N LEU A 521 -22.00 -26.52 2.57
CA LEU A 521 -21.54 -27.76 3.21
C LEU A 521 -20.06 -27.71 3.64
N GLY A 522 -19.26 -26.77 3.14
CA GLY A 522 -17.81 -26.68 3.42
C GLY A 522 -17.34 -25.54 4.33
N ALA A 523 -18.18 -24.53 4.63
CA ALA A 523 -17.76 -23.31 5.34
C ALA A 523 -17.90 -23.37 6.88
N SER A 524 -18.25 -24.51 7.48
CA SER A 524 -18.59 -24.61 8.89
C SER A 524 -17.40 -24.64 9.86
N SER A 525 -16.15 -24.86 9.39
CA SER A 525 -14.98 -24.91 10.28
C SER A 525 -14.28 -23.55 10.45
N TRP A 526 -14.13 -22.80 9.35
CA TRP A 526 -13.44 -21.50 9.34
C TRP A 526 -14.27 -20.36 9.97
N LEU A 527 -15.58 -20.32 9.73
CA LEU A 527 -16.49 -19.34 10.34
C LEU A 527 -16.72 -19.59 11.83
N ASN A 528 -16.71 -20.85 12.29
CA ASN A 528 -16.85 -21.15 13.72
C ASN A 528 -15.59 -20.76 14.51
N SER A 529 -14.39 -20.91 13.93
CA SER A 529 -13.15 -20.38 14.52
C SER A 529 -13.17 -18.85 14.62
N PHE A 530 -13.80 -18.16 13.66
CA PHE A 530 -13.98 -16.71 13.69
C PHE A 530 -15.04 -16.24 14.71
N LEU A 531 -16.13 -16.99 14.88
CA LEU A 531 -17.21 -16.67 15.82
C LEU A 531 -16.86 -17.02 17.28
N GLU A 532 -16.04 -18.03 17.53
CA GLU A 532 -15.63 -18.44 18.89
C GLU A 532 -14.72 -17.41 19.60
N PHE A 533 -14.04 -16.53 18.86
CA PHE A 533 -13.27 -15.43 19.47
C PHE A 533 -14.12 -14.22 19.88
N SER A 534 -15.41 -14.18 19.52
CA SER A 534 -16.32 -13.06 19.84
C SER A 534 -17.11 -13.24 21.15
N GLY A 535 -16.86 -14.30 21.94
CA GLY A 535 -17.60 -14.56 23.18
C GLY A 535 -16.73 -14.90 24.41
N GLN A 536 -16.75 -14.04 25.43
CA GLN A 536 -16.50 -14.40 26.84
C GLN A 536 -17.68 -13.84 27.66
N LYS A 537 -18.27 -14.46 28.69
CA LYS A 537 -18.02 -15.65 29.53
C LYS A 537 -19.32 -15.92 30.34
N SER A 538 -19.57 -17.17 30.76
CA SER A 538 -20.06 -17.46 32.12
C SER A 538 -19.80 -18.92 32.50
N GLN A 539 -19.14 -19.13 33.65
CA GLN A 539 -18.93 -20.43 34.29
C GLN A 539 -20.23 -20.99 34.88
N LYS A 540 -20.42 -22.31 34.82
CA LYS A 540 -20.87 -23.16 35.94
C LYS A 540 -20.56 -24.64 35.67
N THR A 541 -20.28 -25.34 36.77
CA THR A 541 -19.69 -26.68 36.97
C THR A 541 -20.66 -27.86 36.77
N SER A 542 -20.21 -28.98 36.17
CA SER A 542 -20.44 -30.38 36.63
C SER A 542 -19.72 -31.43 35.77
N ALA A 543 -19.36 -32.56 36.39
CA ALA A 543 -18.45 -33.63 35.95
C ALA A 543 -19.13 -34.76 35.11
N PRO A 544 -18.41 -35.83 34.66
CA PRO A 544 -18.60 -36.50 33.36
C PRO A 544 -19.37 -37.85 33.38
N THR A 545 -19.76 -38.32 32.20
CA THR A 545 -20.17 -39.72 31.93
C THR A 545 -19.67 -40.23 30.56
N VAL A 546 -19.56 -41.56 30.47
CA VAL A 546 -18.72 -42.41 29.62
C VAL A 546 -19.45 -42.93 28.35
N GLU A 547 -18.69 -43.60 27.46
CA GLU A 547 -19.05 -44.53 26.33
C GLU A 547 -19.12 -43.97 24.90
N SER A 548 -18.83 -44.71 23.82
CA SER A 548 -18.03 -45.92 23.54
C SER A 548 -18.06 -46.15 22.01
N MET A 549 -16.88 -46.40 21.42
CA MET A 549 -16.53 -47.30 20.29
C MET A 549 -17.55 -47.63 19.15
N ARG A 550 -17.10 -47.48 17.88
CA ARG A 550 -17.27 -48.51 16.82
C ARG A 550 -16.33 -48.33 15.60
N ARG A 551 -15.80 -49.48 15.13
CA ARG A 551 -14.87 -49.77 14.01
C ARG A 551 -15.60 -50.06 12.68
N SER A 552 -14.89 -49.93 11.54
CA SER A 552 -14.75 -50.90 10.40
C SER A 552 -14.01 -50.19 9.22
N VAL A 553 -12.83 -50.58 8.71
CA VAL A 553 -12.41 -51.70 7.81
C VAL A 553 -13.23 -51.72 6.50
N SER A 554 -12.65 -51.54 5.29
CA SER A 554 -11.90 -52.57 4.51
C SER A 554 -10.99 -52.04 3.36
N GLU A 555 -10.15 -52.96 2.86
CA GLU A 555 -8.95 -52.86 2.02
C GLU A 555 -9.12 -53.60 0.66
N ALA A 556 -8.19 -53.37 -0.29
CA ALA A 556 -7.76 -54.19 -1.46
C ALA A 556 -8.62 -54.24 -2.76
N ALA A 557 -8.11 -54.53 -3.98
CA ALA A 557 -6.81 -54.43 -4.69
C ALA A 557 -7.00 -54.90 -6.16
N LEU A 558 -6.24 -54.31 -7.10
CA LEU A 558 -5.62 -54.82 -8.36
C LEU A 558 -6.39 -55.64 -9.43
N ALA A 559 -6.31 -55.21 -10.71
CA ALA A 559 -5.65 -55.95 -11.82
C ALA A 559 -5.68 -55.19 -13.18
N GLN A 560 -4.55 -55.26 -13.90
CA GLN A 560 -4.26 -54.91 -15.32
C GLN A 560 -4.65 -56.11 -16.25
N PRO A 561 -4.72 -56.03 -17.61
CA PRO A 561 -3.53 -56.01 -18.49
C PRO A 561 -3.62 -55.39 -19.94
N GLU A 562 -2.42 -55.05 -20.47
CA GLU A 562 -1.84 -55.27 -21.83
C GLU A 562 -2.25 -54.46 -23.10
N GLY A 563 -1.21 -54.05 -23.88
CA GLY A 563 -1.23 -53.38 -25.22
C GLY A 563 -1.18 -54.37 -26.40
N PRO A 564 -0.43 -54.18 -27.53
CA PRO A 564 0.38 -53.02 -27.99
C PRO A 564 0.44 -52.78 -29.56
N VAL A 565 1.27 -51.81 -29.99
CA VAL A 565 1.96 -51.60 -31.32
C VAL A 565 1.18 -51.23 -32.61
N GLY A 566 1.66 -50.18 -33.32
CA GLY A 566 1.64 -50.15 -34.81
C GLY A 566 1.52 -48.80 -35.55
N THR A 567 2.67 -48.23 -35.95
CA THR A 567 3.02 -47.67 -37.29
C THR A 567 2.16 -46.60 -38.03
N ASP A 568 2.86 -45.50 -38.36
CA ASP A 568 3.00 -44.87 -39.69
C ASP A 568 1.88 -44.04 -40.39
N SER A 569 2.22 -42.75 -40.60
CA SER A 569 2.43 -42.14 -41.93
C SER A 569 1.29 -41.33 -42.62
N LEU A 570 1.67 -40.08 -42.99
CA LEU A 570 1.32 -39.32 -44.21
C LEU A 570 -0.15 -38.77 -44.35
N LYS A 571 -0.48 -37.63 -44.99
CA LYS A 571 0.18 -36.45 -45.60
C LYS A 571 -0.95 -35.66 -46.35
N ILE A 572 -0.71 -34.38 -46.71
CA ILE A 572 -1.30 -33.62 -47.86
C ILE A 572 -2.73 -33.06 -47.56
N LEU A 573 -3.09 -31.78 -47.77
CA LEU A 573 -3.02 -30.89 -48.96
C LEU A 573 -3.10 -29.40 -48.51
N THR A 574 -2.09 -28.54 -48.77
CA THR A 574 -1.90 -27.60 -49.93
C THR A 574 -3.15 -26.78 -50.32
N LEU A 575 -3.20 -25.44 -50.18
CA LEU A 575 -2.47 -24.32 -50.85
C LEU A 575 -3.03 -24.01 -52.25
N LYS A 576 -3.48 -22.75 -52.44
CA LYS A 576 -3.62 -21.91 -53.66
C LYS A 576 -4.58 -20.76 -53.32
N ASP A 577 -4.49 -19.51 -53.75
CA ASP A 577 -3.57 -18.61 -54.47
C ASP A 577 -4.18 -17.22 -54.14
N LEU A 578 -3.48 -16.09 -54.06
CA LEU A 578 -3.01 -15.31 -55.21
C LEU A 578 -2.14 -14.13 -54.71
N ASN A 579 -1.01 -13.98 -55.40
CA ASN A 579 -0.05 -12.88 -55.42
C ASN A 579 -0.52 -11.86 -56.49
N LEU A 580 -0.19 -10.56 -56.57
CA LEU A 580 1.13 -9.94 -56.85
C LEU A 580 0.86 -8.48 -57.33
N LYS A 581 1.62 -7.47 -56.88
CA LYS A 581 2.59 -6.67 -57.68
C LYS A 581 2.95 -5.29 -57.09
N SER A 582 4.19 -4.93 -57.37
CA SER A 582 5.11 -3.91 -56.86
C SER A 582 5.33 -2.71 -57.78
N SER A 583 5.84 -1.58 -57.24
CA SER A 583 6.97 -0.72 -57.73
C SER A 583 6.91 0.68 -57.05
N SER A 584 7.83 1.07 -56.15
CA SER A 584 9.08 1.86 -56.31
C SER A 584 8.92 3.34 -56.70
N GLU A 585 9.43 4.29 -55.88
CA GLU A 585 10.36 5.38 -56.23
C GLU A 585 10.64 6.36 -55.05
N THR A 586 11.72 7.14 -55.21
CA THR A 586 12.63 7.80 -54.24
C THR A 586 12.43 9.32 -54.05
N SER A 587 13.24 9.91 -53.14
CA SER A 587 13.66 11.34 -53.02
C SER A 587 12.65 12.32 -52.39
N GLU A 588 12.96 13.41 -51.67
CA GLU A 588 14.16 14.11 -51.20
C GLU A 588 13.66 15.21 -50.21
N THR A 589 14.48 15.63 -49.25
CA THR A 589 14.29 16.85 -48.41
C THR A 589 14.67 18.12 -49.19
N PRO A 590 14.22 19.33 -48.76
CA PRO A 590 15.17 20.22 -48.08
C PRO A 590 14.60 21.17 -47.00
N GLU A 591 15.49 21.61 -46.09
CA GLU A 591 15.43 22.82 -45.23
C GLU A 591 15.42 24.11 -46.11
N MET A 592 15.19 25.37 -45.70
CA MET A 592 15.28 26.13 -44.44
C MET A 592 14.67 27.55 -44.71
N SER A 593 14.15 28.27 -43.71
CA SER A 593 14.44 29.72 -43.47
C SER A 593 13.55 30.36 -42.38
N LEU A 594 14.21 31.22 -41.59
CA LEU A 594 13.76 31.97 -40.41
C LEU A 594 13.09 33.32 -40.76
N SER A 595 12.16 33.80 -39.91
CA SER A 595 12.15 35.21 -39.46
C SER A 595 11.06 35.58 -38.42
N VAL A 596 11.52 36.14 -37.29
CA VAL A 596 11.06 37.34 -36.53
C VAL A 596 9.80 37.29 -35.65
N GLU A 597 10.00 37.70 -34.39
CA GLU A 597 9.12 37.84 -33.21
C GLU A 597 7.93 38.81 -33.36
N THR A 598 6.86 38.58 -32.59
CA THR A 598 6.11 39.65 -31.90
C THR A 598 5.30 39.10 -30.70
N LEU A 599 5.41 39.80 -29.56
CA LEU A 599 4.76 39.53 -28.26
C LEU A 599 3.25 39.83 -28.26
N GLY A 600 2.46 38.97 -27.60
CA GLY A 600 1.05 39.15 -27.26
C GLY A 600 0.62 38.27 -26.06
N PRO A 601 -0.44 38.63 -25.30
CA PRO A 601 -0.70 38.11 -23.95
C PRO A 601 -1.29 36.69 -23.92
N SER A 602 -0.89 35.92 -22.92
CA SER A 602 -1.17 34.49 -22.74
C SER A 602 -2.64 34.18 -22.41
N THR A 603 -3.23 33.24 -23.16
CA THR A 603 -4.51 32.55 -22.91
C THR A 603 -4.33 31.34 -21.98
N PRO A 604 -5.34 30.97 -21.16
CA PRO A 604 -5.19 29.95 -20.10
C PRO A 604 -5.61 28.53 -20.54
N SER A 605 -5.00 27.97 -21.60
CA SER A 605 -5.36 26.61 -22.07
C SER A 605 -4.22 25.57 -22.06
N ASP A 606 -2.98 25.91 -21.75
CA ASP A 606 -1.86 24.97 -21.81
C ASP A 606 -1.12 24.83 -20.47
N VAL A 607 -1.72 24.09 -19.53
CA VAL A 607 -0.94 23.48 -18.43
C VAL A 607 -0.33 22.20 -19.00
N ASN A 608 0.86 22.32 -19.58
CA ASN A 608 1.56 21.20 -20.21
C ASN A 608 2.15 20.29 -19.11
N PHE A 609 1.71 19.03 -19.05
CA PHE A 609 2.17 18.05 -18.05
C PHE A 609 3.59 17.52 -18.32
N PHE A 610 4.12 17.79 -19.50
CA PHE A 610 5.43 17.34 -19.96
C PHE A 610 6.46 18.46 -19.85
N LEU A 611 7.65 18.13 -19.32
CA LEU A 611 8.81 19.03 -19.29
C LEU A 611 9.13 19.50 -20.71
N ARG A 612 9.34 20.81 -20.91
CA ARG A 612 9.81 21.33 -22.21
C ARG A 612 11.23 20.83 -22.47
N PRO A 613 11.60 20.47 -23.71
CA PRO A 613 12.94 19.94 -24.03
C PRO A 613 14.10 20.94 -23.83
N GLU A 614 13.81 22.21 -23.54
CA GLU A 614 14.83 23.28 -23.52
C GLU A 614 15.58 23.39 -22.18
N ASP A 615 15.06 22.82 -21.08
CA ASP A 615 15.76 22.81 -19.79
C ASP A 615 16.71 21.60 -19.62
N ALA A 616 16.79 20.71 -20.63
CA ALA A 616 17.65 19.52 -20.61
C ALA A 616 19.00 19.72 -21.33
N ARG A 617 19.28 20.91 -21.88
CA ARG A 617 20.46 21.17 -22.73
C ARG A 617 21.61 21.92 -22.07
N GLU A 618 21.48 22.42 -20.85
CA GLU A 618 22.60 23.07 -20.14
C GLU A 618 23.44 22.13 -19.25
N GLU A 619 23.06 20.85 -19.11
CA GLU A 619 23.87 19.86 -18.37
C GLU A 619 24.73 18.94 -19.25
N ALA A 620 24.75 19.14 -20.58
CA ALA A 620 25.44 18.26 -21.53
C ALA A 620 26.82 18.74 -21.99
N GLU A 621 27.26 19.95 -21.66
CA GLU A 621 28.56 20.50 -22.11
C GLU A 621 29.45 20.94 -20.95
N ALA A 622 29.79 19.99 -20.06
CA ALA A 622 30.91 20.17 -19.12
C ALA A 622 31.51 18.84 -18.66
N LYS A 623 31.78 17.90 -19.57
CA LYS A 623 32.56 16.68 -19.26
C LYS A 623 33.45 16.23 -20.42
N GLU A 624 34.45 17.03 -20.75
CA GLU A 624 35.69 16.50 -21.30
C GLU A 624 36.91 17.20 -20.67
N GLY A 625 37.77 16.40 -20.06
CA GLY A 625 39.07 16.83 -19.56
C GLY A 625 39.19 16.84 -18.03
N LEU A 626 39.69 15.74 -17.45
CA LEU A 626 40.95 15.72 -16.67
C LEU A 626 41.12 14.38 -15.95
N SER A 627 42.23 13.72 -16.28
CA SER A 627 42.69 12.48 -15.66
C SER A 627 43.41 12.71 -14.33
N ALA A 628 43.27 11.71 -13.47
CA ALA A 628 44.27 11.16 -12.53
C ALA A 628 44.86 12.04 -11.41
N ASN A 629 44.82 11.44 -10.22
CA ASN A 629 45.43 11.80 -8.94
C ASN A 629 44.85 13.01 -8.20
N ASP A 630 43.99 12.71 -7.20
CA ASP A 630 44.31 13.17 -5.86
C ASP A 630 43.84 12.18 -4.78
N GLY A 631 44.72 11.95 -3.81
CA GLY A 631 44.52 11.04 -2.69
C GLY A 631 43.81 11.75 -1.55
N SER A 632 42.51 11.53 -1.43
CA SER A 632 41.77 11.81 -0.18
C SER A 632 40.84 10.65 0.15
N SER A 633 41.22 9.88 1.18
CA SER A 633 40.42 8.94 1.98
C SER A 633 39.02 8.60 1.44
N ARG A 634 38.93 7.57 0.58
CA ARG A 634 37.67 6.82 0.38
C ARG A 634 37.39 6.08 1.68
N VAL A 635 36.43 6.55 2.48
CA VAL A 635 35.89 5.80 3.61
C VAL A 635 35.45 4.43 3.10
N SER A 636 36.00 3.36 3.67
CA SER A 636 35.76 1.98 3.25
C SER A 636 34.26 1.65 3.25
N ASN A 637 33.71 1.42 2.05
CA ASN A 637 32.31 1.16 1.71
C ASN A 637 31.86 -0.29 2.00
N ALA A 638 32.29 -0.90 3.11
CA ALA A 638 32.03 -2.30 3.41
C ALA A 638 31.38 -2.50 4.79
N PHE A 639 30.59 -3.57 4.92
CA PHE A 639 30.16 -4.08 6.23
C PHE A 639 31.37 -4.30 7.16
N PRO A 640 31.21 -4.20 8.49
CA PRO A 640 32.29 -4.48 9.43
C PRO A 640 32.96 -5.83 9.15
N GLU A 641 34.27 -5.91 9.36
CA GLU A 641 35.05 -7.13 9.10
C GLU A 641 34.42 -8.34 9.80
N GLY A 642 34.20 -9.42 9.04
CA GLY A 642 33.54 -10.64 9.53
C GLY A 642 32.01 -10.65 9.48
N PHE A 643 31.34 -9.52 9.16
CA PHE A 643 29.89 -9.50 8.95
C PHE A 643 29.53 -9.54 7.46
N HIS A 644 28.77 -10.57 7.07
CA HIS A 644 28.20 -10.67 5.73
C HIS A 644 26.67 -10.82 5.83
N PRO A 645 25.89 -9.90 5.23
CA PRO A 645 24.43 -10.07 5.20
C PRO A 645 24.07 -11.31 4.37
N ARG A 646 23.01 -12.02 4.76
CA ARG A 646 22.49 -13.09 3.90
C ARG A 646 21.85 -12.44 2.66
N ARG A 647 22.17 -12.99 1.49
CA ARG A 647 21.61 -12.56 0.22
C ARG A 647 20.53 -13.55 -0.25
N THR A 648 19.61 -13.07 -1.06
CA THR A 648 18.57 -13.92 -1.66
C THR A 648 19.19 -14.97 -2.58
N SER A 649 18.63 -16.19 -2.56
CA SER A 649 19.05 -17.29 -3.43
C SER A 649 18.40 -17.25 -4.82
N GLN A 650 17.44 -16.34 -5.03
CA GLN A 650 16.61 -16.24 -6.25
C GLN A 650 17.34 -15.61 -7.46
N GLY A 651 18.65 -15.35 -7.37
CA GLY A 651 19.41 -14.59 -8.37
C GLY A 651 19.08 -13.09 -8.32
N ALA A 652 19.96 -12.25 -8.86
CA ALA A 652 19.69 -10.82 -8.97
C ALA A 652 18.59 -10.61 -10.03
N THR A 653 17.33 -10.61 -9.61
CA THR A 653 16.25 -10.10 -10.47
C THR A 653 16.63 -8.67 -10.81
N GLN A 654 16.78 -8.35 -12.10
CA GLN A 654 16.88 -6.97 -12.54
C GLN A 654 15.56 -6.30 -12.17
N MET A 655 15.52 -5.69 -11.01
CA MET A 655 14.44 -4.80 -10.63
C MET A 655 14.86 -3.44 -11.20
N PRO A 656 14.36 -3.03 -12.38
CA PRO A 656 14.71 -1.73 -12.93
C PRO A 656 14.25 -0.68 -11.91
N LEU A 657 15.21 -0.04 -11.25
CA LEU A 657 14.92 1.13 -10.42
C LEU A 657 14.50 2.21 -11.39
N TYR A 658 13.18 2.31 -11.57
CA TYR A 658 12.59 3.20 -12.56
C TYR A 658 12.92 4.65 -12.22
N SER A 659 13.66 5.29 -13.11
CA SER A 659 14.16 6.67 -13.00
C SER A 659 13.65 7.49 -14.19
N SER A 660 12.34 7.62 -14.30
CA SER A 660 11.76 8.56 -15.26
C SER A 660 11.67 9.97 -14.68
N PRO A 661 11.97 11.02 -15.44
CA PRO A 661 11.71 12.39 -15.02
C PRO A 661 10.26 12.63 -14.58
N ILE A 662 9.30 11.85 -15.10
CA ILE A 662 7.88 12.02 -14.78
C ILE A 662 7.59 11.80 -13.29
N VAL A 663 8.31 10.91 -12.60
CA VAL A 663 8.07 10.67 -11.16
C VAL A 663 8.49 11.84 -10.28
N LYS A 664 9.29 12.79 -10.82
CA LYS A 664 9.63 14.05 -10.16
C LYS A 664 8.57 15.13 -10.38
N ASN A 665 7.58 14.90 -11.26
CA ASN A 665 6.50 15.86 -11.52
C ASN A 665 5.77 16.21 -10.21
N PRO A 666 5.53 17.51 -9.88
CA PRO A 666 4.81 17.94 -8.67
C PRO A 666 3.42 17.31 -8.49
N PHE A 667 2.76 16.94 -9.59
CA PHE A 667 1.46 16.28 -9.60
C PHE A 667 1.53 14.74 -9.46
N MET A 668 2.74 14.17 -9.45
CA MET A 668 3.00 12.78 -9.04
C MET A 668 3.65 12.71 -7.66
N SER A 669 4.63 13.57 -7.40
CA SER A 669 5.36 13.67 -6.13
C SER A 669 5.16 15.06 -5.52
N PRO A 670 4.03 15.32 -4.83
CA PRO A 670 3.75 16.63 -4.23
C PRO A 670 4.81 17.08 -3.22
N LEU A 671 5.57 16.15 -2.63
CA LEU A 671 6.73 16.50 -1.79
C LEU A 671 7.78 17.31 -2.55
N LEU A 672 7.90 17.15 -3.86
CA LEU A 672 8.86 17.82 -4.73
C LEU A 672 8.29 19.09 -5.39
N ALA A 673 7.02 19.43 -5.14
CA ALA A 673 6.40 20.62 -5.73
C ALA A 673 7.16 21.91 -5.34
N PRO A 674 7.30 22.89 -6.24
CA PRO A 674 7.89 24.19 -5.90
C PRO A 674 7.19 24.89 -4.73
N ASP A 675 7.93 25.71 -3.97
CA ASP A 675 7.40 26.36 -2.75
C ASP A 675 6.19 27.27 -3.02
N ASN A 676 6.13 27.91 -4.19
CA ASN A 676 4.98 28.72 -4.59
C ASN A 676 3.70 27.89 -4.76
N MET A 677 3.80 26.65 -5.25
CA MET A 677 2.68 25.70 -5.33
C MET A 677 2.29 25.20 -3.94
N LEU A 678 3.26 24.84 -3.09
CA LEU A 678 2.95 24.37 -1.73
C LEU A 678 2.25 25.43 -0.88
N LYS A 679 2.54 26.73 -1.12
CA LYS A 679 1.87 27.84 -0.45
C LYS A 679 0.39 28.01 -0.81
N THR A 680 -0.10 27.34 -1.86
CA THR A 680 -1.51 27.36 -2.24
C THR A 680 -2.34 26.24 -1.59
N LEU A 681 -1.69 25.30 -0.92
CA LEU A 681 -2.39 24.22 -0.22
C LEU A 681 -3.21 24.78 0.95
N PRO A 682 -4.40 24.25 1.21
CA PRO A 682 -5.16 24.56 2.41
C PRO A 682 -4.53 23.89 3.65
N PRO A 683 -5.08 24.08 4.86
CA PRO A 683 -4.63 23.35 6.04
C PRO A 683 -4.56 21.82 5.80
N VAL A 684 -3.42 21.23 6.13
CA VAL A 684 -3.12 19.81 5.90
C VAL A 684 -3.07 19.03 7.21
N HIS A 685 -3.81 17.93 7.28
CA HIS A 685 -3.72 16.96 8.36
C HIS A 685 -3.24 15.61 7.83
N ILE A 686 -2.10 15.13 8.33
CA ILE A 686 -1.51 13.84 7.95
C ILE A 686 -1.62 12.88 9.13
N VAL A 687 -2.13 11.67 8.89
CA VAL A 687 -2.12 10.56 9.85
C VAL A 687 -1.24 9.45 9.28
N ALA A 688 0.02 9.39 9.69
CA ALA A 688 1.01 8.42 9.21
C ALA A 688 1.18 7.24 10.17
N CYS A 689 1.82 6.16 9.72
CA CYS A 689 2.15 5.00 10.56
C CYS A 689 3.64 5.00 10.91
N ALA A 690 3.98 4.65 12.15
CA ALA A 690 5.36 4.55 12.59
C ALA A 690 6.12 3.43 11.85
N LEU A 691 5.43 2.34 11.49
CA LEU A 691 6.03 1.15 10.88
C LEU A 691 5.65 1.02 9.40
N ASP A 692 5.78 2.12 8.67
CA ASP A 692 5.42 2.24 7.25
C ASP A 692 6.60 2.77 6.43
N PRO A 693 6.91 2.15 5.27
CA PRO A 693 7.90 2.67 4.33
C PRO A 693 7.74 4.15 3.95
N MET A 694 6.52 4.69 3.98
CA MET A 694 6.19 6.08 3.63
C MET A 694 6.25 7.08 4.81
N LEU A 695 6.69 6.66 6.01
CA LEU A 695 6.76 7.55 7.17
C LEU A 695 7.65 8.78 6.90
N ASP A 696 8.85 8.57 6.35
CA ASP A 696 9.79 9.68 6.12
C ASP A 696 9.24 10.67 5.09
N ASP A 697 8.49 10.20 4.09
CA ASP A 697 7.77 11.02 3.11
C ASP A 697 6.79 11.98 3.83
N SER A 698 6.04 11.46 4.80
CA SER A 698 5.08 12.25 5.60
C SER A 698 5.78 13.25 6.51
N VAL A 699 6.87 12.86 7.18
CA VAL A 699 7.66 13.72 8.07
C VAL A 699 8.29 14.87 7.28
N MET A 700 8.91 14.56 6.14
CA MET A 700 9.55 15.57 5.30
C MET A 700 8.54 16.51 4.66
N PHE A 701 7.37 16.00 4.24
CA PHE A 701 6.31 16.85 3.71
C PHE A 701 5.77 17.82 4.76
N ALA A 702 5.48 17.32 5.96
CA ALA A 702 5.04 18.16 7.07
C ALA A 702 6.11 19.20 7.46
N ARG A 703 7.39 18.82 7.49
CA ARG A 703 8.50 19.74 7.76
C ARG A 703 8.57 20.85 6.70
N ARG A 704 8.43 20.50 5.41
CA ARG A 704 8.47 21.46 4.31
C ARG A 704 7.30 22.45 4.39
N LEU A 705 6.07 21.96 4.59
CA LEU A 705 4.89 22.82 4.75
C LEU A 705 5.04 23.78 5.96
N ARG A 706 5.52 23.27 7.10
CA ARG A 706 5.74 24.08 8.30
C ARG A 706 6.80 25.17 8.06
N ALA A 707 7.89 24.84 7.37
CA ALA A 707 8.93 25.82 7.02
C ALA A 707 8.40 26.96 6.12
N LEU A 708 7.37 26.68 5.31
CA LEU A 708 6.68 27.66 4.47
C LEU A 708 5.56 28.43 5.20
N GLY A 709 5.35 28.16 6.50
CA GLY A 709 4.27 28.75 7.28
C GLY A 709 2.88 28.19 6.95
N GLN A 710 2.79 27.07 6.24
CA GLN A 710 1.52 26.42 5.91
C GLN A 710 0.99 25.61 7.10
N PRO A 711 -0.30 25.72 7.47
CA PRO A 711 -0.86 24.97 8.58
C PRO A 711 -0.81 23.47 8.29
N VAL A 712 -0.04 22.74 9.10
CA VAL A 712 0.10 21.29 8.96
C VAL A 712 0.14 20.60 10.32
N THR A 713 -0.59 19.49 10.44
CA THR A 713 -0.48 18.59 11.60
C THR A 713 -0.05 17.20 11.13
N LEU A 714 0.90 16.59 11.82
CA LEU A 714 1.27 15.19 11.63
C LEU A 714 0.93 14.42 12.91
N ARG A 715 0.08 13.39 12.78
CA ARG A 715 -0.12 12.37 13.81
C ARG A 715 0.47 11.07 13.33
N VAL A 716 1.20 10.38 14.20
CA VAL A 716 1.84 9.11 13.87
C VAL A 716 1.24 8.02 14.75
N VAL A 717 0.64 7.02 14.13
CA VAL A 717 0.09 5.85 14.84
C VAL A 717 1.20 4.80 15.01
N GLU A 718 1.33 4.31 16.23
CA GLU A 718 2.33 3.31 16.59
C GLU A 718 1.83 1.88 16.31
N ASP A 719 2.76 0.95 16.10
CA ASP A 719 2.53 -0.50 16.03
C ASP A 719 1.49 -1.01 15.01
N LEU A 720 1.11 -0.17 14.03
CA LEU A 720 0.17 -0.49 12.96
C LEU A 720 0.84 -0.43 11.58
N PRO A 721 0.42 -1.29 10.63
CA PRO A 721 0.92 -1.29 9.27
C PRO A 721 0.29 -0.17 8.44
N HIS A 722 0.82 0.02 7.22
CA HIS A 722 0.14 0.75 6.17
C HIS A 722 -1.29 0.22 5.94
N GLY A 723 -2.22 1.07 5.51
CA GLY A 723 -3.59 0.65 5.19
C GLY A 723 -4.49 0.36 6.40
N PHE A 724 -4.20 0.90 7.59
CA PHE A 724 -4.99 0.61 8.80
C PHE A 724 -6.47 0.98 8.69
N LEU A 725 -6.87 1.92 7.81
CA LEU A 725 -8.28 2.32 7.67
C LEU A 725 -9.14 1.18 7.15
N SER A 726 -8.63 0.44 6.17
CA SER A 726 -9.31 -0.76 5.64
C SER A 726 -9.42 -1.87 6.69
N LEU A 727 -8.69 -1.75 7.80
CA LEU A 727 -8.63 -2.70 8.91
C LEU A 727 -9.36 -2.18 10.17
N ALA A 728 -10.03 -1.03 10.11
CA ALA A 728 -10.64 -0.35 11.27
C ALA A 728 -11.71 -1.19 11.99
N SER A 729 -12.36 -2.13 11.29
CA SER A 729 -13.35 -3.03 11.88
C SER A 729 -12.75 -4.24 12.61
N LEU A 730 -11.46 -4.54 12.39
CA LEU A 730 -10.84 -5.79 12.84
C LEU A 730 -10.39 -5.76 14.31
N CYS A 731 -9.76 -4.68 14.75
CA CYS A 731 -9.25 -4.58 16.12
C CYS A 731 -9.41 -3.16 16.69
N ARG A 732 -9.16 -3.03 18.00
CA ARG A 732 -9.33 -1.75 18.71
C ARG A 732 -8.33 -0.71 18.23
N GLU A 733 -7.09 -1.13 18.01
CA GLU A 733 -5.97 -0.26 17.66
C GLU A 733 -6.19 0.39 16.29
N THR A 734 -6.63 -0.38 15.28
CA THR A 734 -6.96 0.16 13.95
C THR A 734 -8.19 1.07 13.98
N ARG A 735 -9.18 0.78 14.85
CA ARG A 735 -10.32 1.66 15.07
C ARG A 735 -9.92 2.99 15.69
N GLN A 736 -9.07 2.98 16.72
CA GLN A 736 -8.54 4.19 17.34
C GLN A 736 -7.71 5.01 16.35
N ALA A 737 -6.93 4.36 15.49
CA ALA A 737 -6.23 5.03 14.40
C ALA A 737 -7.20 5.68 13.39
N ALA A 738 -8.30 5.00 13.04
CA ALA A 738 -9.34 5.57 12.18
C ALA A 738 -10.09 6.74 12.83
N GLU A 739 -10.35 6.69 14.13
CA GLU A 739 -10.95 7.78 14.91
C GLU A 739 -10.09 9.05 14.84
N LEU A 740 -8.76 8.94 14.81
CA LEU A 740 -7.87 10.08 14.61
C LEU A 740 -8.12 10.75 13.25
N CYS A 741 -8.31 9.98 12.18
CA CYS A 741 -8.65 10.53 10.86
C CYS A 741 -9.98 11.29 10.90
N VAL A 742 -11.00 10.73 11.55
CA VAL A 742 -12.31 11.39 11.75
C VAL A 742 -12.18 12.67 12.57
N GLU A 743 -11.37 12.67 13.63
CA GLU A 743 -11.07 13.86 14.43
C GLU A 743 -10.49 14.99 13.56
N ARG A 744 -9.51 14.66 12.69
CA ARG A 744 -8.91 15.64 11.77
C ARG A 744 -9.92 16.17 10.76
N ILE A 745 -10.76 15.30 10.17
CA ILE A 745 -11.84 15.75 9.28
C ILE A 745 -12.79 16.69 10.03
N ARG A 746 -13.18 16.34 11.26
CA ARG A 746 -14.08 17.17 12.09
C ARG A 746 -13.49 18.56 12.36
N LEU A 747 -12.18 18.68 12.59
CA LEU A 747 -11.52 19.98 12.74
C LEU A 747 -11.60 20.86 11.48
N ILE A 748 -11.57 20.24 10.29
CA ILE A 748 -11.75 20.95 9.01
C ILE A 748 -13.20 21.40 8.86
N LEU A 749 -14.15 20.49 9.09
CA LEU A 749 -15.58 20.72 8.87
C LEU A 749 -16.20 21.66 9.91
N THR A 750 -15.76 21.57 11.15
CA THR A 750 -16.21 22.38 12.29
C THR A 750 -14.99 22.94 13.03
N PRO A 751 -14.31 23.97 12.48
CA PRO A 751 -13.17 24.58 13.16
C PRO A 751 -13.62 25.15 14.51
N PRO A 752 -12.82 24.99 15.59
CA PRO A 752 -13.13 25.62 16.86
C PRO A 752 -13.28 27.13 16.63
N ALA A 753 -14.34 27.73 17.20
CA ALA A 753 -14.56 29.16 17.10
C ALA A 753 -13.26 29.87 17.52
N ALA A 754 -12.71 30.71 16.63
CA ALA A 754 -11.57 31.53 16.99
C ALA A 754 -11.93 32.26 18.29
N ALA A 755 -11.13 32.09 19.34
CA ALA A 755 -11.30 32.85 20.57
C ALA A 755 -11.47 34.31 20.14
N ALA A 756 -12.66 34.87 20.36
CA ALA A 756 -13.02 36.18 19.87
C ALA A 756 -11.88 37.13 20.25
N ALA A 757 -11.28 37.77 19.26
CA ALA A 757 -10.27 38.79 19.50
C ALA A 757 -10.82 39.71 20.58
N ALA A 758 -10.26 39.64 21.79
CA ALA A 758 -10.65 40.49 22.88
C ALA A 758 -10.37 41.91 22.42
N ALA A 759 -11.43 42.64 22.06
CA ALA A 759 -11.33 44.07 21.86
C ALA A 759 -10.72 44.65 23.14
N PRO A 760 -9.64 45.45 23.05
CA PRO A 760 -9.09 46.07 24.23
C PRO A 760 -10.17 46.98 24.84
N PRO A 761 -10.27 47.06 26.18
CA PRO A 761 -11.29 47.88 26.82
C PRO A 761 -11.12 49.34 26.39
N PRO A 762 -12.22 50.08 26.18
CA PRO A 762 -12.14 51.50 25.88
C PRO A 762 -11.49 52.22 27.06
N LEU A 763 -10.49 53.05 26.74
CA LEU A 763 -9.80 53.94 27.69
C LEU A 763 -10.74 55.01 28.25
#